data_AF-A0A258B1M9-F1
#
_entry.id   AF-A0A258B1M9-F1
#
_cell.length_a   1.000
_cell.length_b   1.000
_cell.length_c   1.000
_cell.angle_alpha   90.00
_cell.angle_beta   90.00
_cell.angle_gamma   90.00
#
_symmetry.space_group_name_H-M   'P 1'
#
loop_
_entity.id
_entity.type
_entity.pdbx_description
1 polymer ?
#
loop_
_entity_poly.entity_id
_entity_poly.type
_entity_poly.pdbx_seq_one_letter_code
_entity_poly.pdbx_strand_id
1 'polypeptide(L)'
;MLKRPLLLMAAFLCLSACPGIATTLIYDDDGSTANGITDGSSAGWNTSSAVFYNGVSDAAWTNATTDIAQFGGGASGTAGTLTVGAVTTNGITFAVPFAGSYTLSSGTITLGGTAPTLTANVNAAIASTLTGTAGFAKEGAGTLTLTGNNTGLTGTINLNAGTLSVVDTTTTSGTLIKALGNSSNALKLNGGTLQVLANGDGTATTASPQTLTFGAYNTTVTADSTLNVDRASGTTAAGKIIQMGTLSIGSSILTVTDSNNYGVKFGNVTLTGNATFNVVNTNSNPVALTLSTIVTTTNSITKTGAGAVAINGGTFGNLNLNAGNVDLSGTGGMGDVTVSGTANFTSHSGDTWSMNSLTYNSSSASSNFNAISINSTYTIGTGGFSMSGGAITVNAANAGITTKVILKSDVSITGTASLNSTGSGIRLLDLDGAGRSFTISSGATFTVAPVVQNGSVDKEGAGTLKFTAANTYANGTTIGGGILQLSGSGTLGDIAGDLSVNTGGTLDLGGTSQTVNNFGGTGGSVTNSSSTAARLTMNGAGTFSGAIVNGTGTVALTKNNSGTLSLISSATGSNTYSGGTQLNGGTLLGTDSTVYTGTSPATNKLFGTGTITMADATGVQVRVDGDGTTAAQTLNYGNAVTLTGSATVDINRNISSTAKTKTIAFGNLNMAASTLNVVGGNSYVLRFNTLTLTGAADLNVGAGVSLMLNSTIVGNANSITKEGSGTLTLQGGGTFGDFTLNAGLADIFATSNMGNVTVTGSATFGTHSGNTWNMTSLTYNSSGTSNFASYGADSTYTIGAGGLSMSKGTLQFLTNTGTPPSTPVNDKLILQGDVTITGTSSITKDAGPGNTYVDLNNETRSFDVSSGATFTVTPTLQNGALTKTGAGTMAVSGDNTYSGGTLISQGTLLASNTTGSATGTGAVSITGGTLGGSGLVSPGTGNSVTVSGTGNINPGAVTGDLSGTLTINSDLLMDGSAGGTPSIHMDIDGKSAGQFDQIVGSGTMTLDGTITVAFASGFTGSTLAVGNSFDLFDWNTVVATSFNPSTDLVLPNISSFSLAWDISHFLDAGSAGGVISVVSYVPEPSRALLLALALGVVLGRRRRRG
;
A
#
# COMPACT_ATOMS: atom_id res chain seq x y z
N MET A 1 78.58 -8.26 49.09
CA MET A 1 79.27 -8.55 50.37
C MET A 1 78.65 -9.82 50.94
N LEU A 2 79.33 -10.95 50.78
CA LEU A 2 80.14 -11.63 51.81
C LEU A 2 79.29 -12.37 52.86
N LYS A 3 79.21 -13.70 52.77
CA LYS A 3 79.77 -14.67 53.75
C LYS A 3 79.06 -16.06 53.68
N ARG A 4 79.84 -17.07 53.29
CA ARG A 4 79.86 -18.42 53.92
C ARG A 4 80.52 -18.30 55.33
N PRO A 5 80.72 -19.33 56.21
CA PRO A 5 80.52 -20.79 56.06
C PRO A 5 80.12 -21.60 57.35
N LEU A 6 80.02 -22.95 57.20
CA LEU A 6 80.49 -24.07 58.08
C LEU A 6 79.90 -24.25 59.52
N LEU A 7 79.76 -25.44 60.15
CA LEU A 7 79.90 -26.88 59.85
C LEU A 7 79.50 -27.67 61.15
N LEU A 8 79.18 -28.97 60.99
CA LEU A 8 79.57 -30.10 61.86
C LEU A 8 78.92 -30.35 63.25
N MET A 9 77.96 -31.30 63.32
CA MET A 9 78.00 -32.54 64.15
C MET A 9 76.61 -33.20 64.22
N ALA A 10 76.35 -34.18 63.35
CA ALA A 10 75.42 -35.30 63.58
C ALA A 10 75.62 -36.34 62.46
N ALA A 11 76.79 -36.99 62.47
CA ALA A 11 77.08 -38.15 61.65
C ALA A 11 77.46 -39.29 62.61
N PHE A 12 76.52 -40.20 62.87
CA PHE A 12 76.73 -41.63 63.15
C PHE A 12 75.35 -42.28 63.40
N LEU A 13 75.06 -43.38 62.69
CA LEU A 13 73.79 -44.12 62.56
C LEU A 13 72.84 -43.71 61.41
N CYS A 14 73.20 -44.11 60.18
CA CYS A 14 72.25 -44.73 59.25
C CYS A 14 73.05 -45.48 58.16
N LEU A 15 73.53 -46.69 58.49
CA LEU A 15 73.92 -47.69 57.47
C LEU A 15 72.70 -48.56 57.22
N SER A 16 71.87 -48.20 56.24
CA SER A 16 70.99 -49.10 55.49
C SER A 16 70.37 -48.35 54.32
N ALA A 17 70.43 -48.99 53.15
CA ALA A 17 69.83 -48.59 51.88
C ALA A 17 70.45 -47.36 51.17
N CYS A 18 71.67 -47.55 50.63
CA CYS A 18 71.98 -46.96 49.33
C CYS A 18 71.00 -47.57 48.30
N PRO A 19 70.28 -46.80 47.48
CA PRO A 19 69.51 -47.36 46.39
C PRO A 19 70.46 -48.12 45.44
N GLY A 20 70.19 -49.40 45.19
CA GLY A 20 70.93 -50.17 44.21
C GLY A 20 70.88 -49.46 42.85
N ILE A 21 72.04 -49.32 42.21
CA ILE A 21 72.13 -48.83 40.82
C ILE A 21 71.42 -49.86 39.94
N ALA A 22 70.43 -49.43 39.15
CA ALA A 22 69.76 -50.30 38.21
C ALA A 22 70.77 -50.93 37.23
N THR A 23 70.80 -52.26 37.14
CA THR A 23 71.64 -52.98 36.17
C THR A 23 70.78 -53.60 35.07
N THR A 24 71.15 -53.35 33.81
CA THR A 24 70.54 -54.02 32.64
C THR A 24 71.25 -55.36 32.41
N LEU A 25 70.48 -56.43 32.41
CA LEU A 25 70.92 -57.81 32.22
C LEU A 25 70.43 -58.29 30.85
N ILE A 26 71.34 -58.68 29.96
CA ILE A 26 71.01 -59.05 28.57
C ILE A 26 70.83 -60.56 28.47
N TYR A 27 69.73 -61.03 27.91
CA TYR A 27 69.46 -62.45 27.69
C TYR A 27 70.46 -63.04 26.70
N ASP A 28 71.16 -64.09 27.14
CA ASP A 28 72.14 -64.83 26.35
C ASP A 28 71.79 -66.33 26.38
N ASP A 29 71.19 -66.83 25.29
CA ASP A 29 70.52 -68.13 25.27
C ASP A 29 71.48 -69.32 25.42
N ASP A 30 72.74 -69.16 25.02
CA ASP A 30 73.75 -70.22 25.09
C ASP A 30 74.47 -70.27 26.46
N GLY A 31 74.25 -69.25 27.31
CA GLY A 31 74.87 -69.13 28.64
C GLY A 31 76.40 -69.09 28.61
N SER A 32 76.99 -68.65 27.50
CA SER A 32 78.43 -68.68 27.24
C SER A 32 78.96 -67.35 26.68
N THR A 33 79.61 -66.58 27.55
CA THR A 33 80.42 -65.38 27.19
C THR A 33 81.43 -65.53 26.03
N ALA A 34 81.81 -66.75 25.62
CA ALA A 34 82.82 -66.99 24.58
C ALA A 34 82.39 -66.58 23.16
N ASN A 35 81.09 -66.58 22.86
CA ASN A 35 80.56 -66.27 21.52
C ASN A 35 79.93 -64.88 21.42
N GLY A 36 79.99 -64.10 22.52
CA GLY A 36 79.18 -62.91 22.69
C GLY A 36 77.70 -63.25 22.87
N ILE A 37 76.87 -62.22 23.02
CA ILE A 37 75.43 -62.38 23.27
C ILE A 37 74.75 -63.11 22.11
N THR A 38 74.05 -64.20 22.43
CA THR A 38 73.29 -65.01 21.49
C THR A 38 71.79 -64.89 21.76
N ASP A 39 71.03 -64.51 20.74
CA ASP A 39 69.56 -64.47 20.81
C ASP A 39 68.96 -65.90 20.76
N GLY A 40 67.90 -66.16 21.50
CA GLY A 40 67.28 -67.48 21.52
C GLY A 40 66.07 -67.61 22.43
N SER A 41 65.68 -68.83 22.78
CA SER A 41 64.50 -69.08 23.63
C SER A 41 64.52 -70.40 24.41
N SER A 42 65.66 -71.10 24.44
CA SER A 42 65.76 -72.48 24.90
C SER A 42 65.75 -72.63 26.43
N ALA A 43 66.35 -71.68 27.17
CA ALA A 43 66.56 -71.81 28.62
C ALA A 43 65.51 -71.12 29.50
N GLY A 44 64.66 -70.26 28.92
CA GLY A 44 63.61 -69.52 29.63
C GLY A 44 64.13 -68.38 30.51
N TRP A 45 63.23 -67.50 30.98
CA TRP A 45 63.55 -66.47 31.97
C TRP A 45 63.19 -66.96 33.38
N ASN A 46 64.19 -67.37 34.15
CA ASN A 46 64.01 -67.89 35.51
C ASN A 46 65.25 -67.59 36.40
N THR A 47 65.15 -67.91 37.69
CA THR A 47 66.21 -67.64 38.69
C THR A 47 67.25 -68.77 38.83
N SER A 48 67.21 -69.78 37.97
CA SER A 48 68.07 -70.98 38.03
C SER A 48 69.01 -71.10 36.83
N SER A 49 68.59 -70.67 35.65
CA SER A 49 69.39 -70.68 34.41
C SER A 49 70.33 -69.48 34.37
N ALA A 50 71.63 -69.71 34.18
CA ALA A 50 72.63 -68.65 34.01
C ALA A 50 72.68 -68.14 32.57
N VAL A 51 71.63 -67.42 32.15
CA VAL A 51 71.40 -66.96 30.77
C VAL A 51 71.16 -65.45 30.68
N PHE A 52 71.70 -64.70 31.64
CA PHE A 52 71.69 -63.24 31.64
C PHE A 52 73.09 -62.69 31.80
N TYR A 53 73.61 -62.06 30.76
CA TYR A 53 74.89 -61.38 30.76
C TYR A 53 74.79 -60.06 31.54
N ASN A 54 75.61 -59.93 32.57
CA ASN A 54 75.65 -58.75 33.46
C ASN A 54 76.71 -57.69 33.07
N GLY A 55 77.33 -57.83 31.90
CA GLY A 55 78.47 -56.99 31.47
C GLY A 55 79.84 -57.61 31.75
N VAL A 56 79.90 -58.68 32.56
CA VAL A 56 81.13 -59.39 32.93
C VAL A 56 81.00 -60.90 32.71
N SER A 57 79.90 -61.51 33.13
CA SER A 57 79.63 -62.95 33.01
C SER A 57 78.14 -63.25 32.89
N ASP A 58 77.81 -64.44 32.43
CA ASP A 58 76.44 -64.96 32.47
C ASP A 58 76.06 -65.35 33.90
N ALA A 59 74.87 -64.93 34.32
CA ALA A 59 74.35 -65.13 35.66
C ALA A 59 72.86 -65.52 35.61
N ALA A 60 72.39 -66.14 36.69
CA ALA A 60 70.96 -66.38 36.87
C ALA A 60 70.23 -65.08 37.24
N TRP A 61 68.94 -64.99 36.88
CA TRP A 61 68.14 -63.82 37.20
C TRP A 61 67.99 -63.64 38.72
N THR A 62 68.25 -62.42 39.22
CA THR A 62 68.38 -62.10 40.65
C THR A 62 67.06 -61.79 41.35
N ASN A 63 66.00 -61.53 40.59
CA ASN A 63 64.74 -60.96 41.10
C ASN A 63 64.88 -59.60 41.82
N ALA A 64 65.94 -58.82 41.54
CA ALA A 64 66.05 -57.48 42.10
C ALA A 64 64.99 -56.53 41.50
N THR A 65 64.38 -55.71 42.36
CA THR A 65 63.35 -54.74 41.95
C THR A 65 63.89 -53.57 41.13
N THR A 66 65.21 -53.45 41.00
CA THR A 66 65.92 -52.41 40.23
C THR A 66 66.41 -52.90 38.86
N ASP A 67 66.49 -54.20 38.64
CA ASP A 67 67.12 -54.77 37.44
C ASP A 67 66.20 -54.73 36.23
N ILE A 68 66.77 -54.51 35.04
CA ILE A 68 66.06 -54.45 33.75
C ILE A 68 66.50 -55.65 32.91
N ALA A 69 65.55 -56.45 32.44
CA ALA A 69 65.82 -57.55 31.51
C ALA A 69 65.86 -57.01 30.07
N GLN A 70 66.93 -57.25 29.33
CA GLN A 70 67.00 -56.96 27.90
C GLN A 70 66.96 -58.25 27.08
N PHE A 71 66.06 -58.32 26.10
CA PHE A 71 65.98 -59.38 25.11
C PHE A 71 66.30 -58.78 23.74
N GLY A 72 67.21 -59.41 22.98
CA GLY A 72 67.72 -58.82 21.72
C GLY A 72 69.07 -58.13 21.89
N GLY A 73 69.66 -57.75 20.76
CA GLY A 73 71.01 -57.18 20.70
C GLY A 73 72.12 -58.22 20.55
N GLY A 74 71.77 -59.49 20.34
CA GLY A 74 72.72 -60.55 20.05
C GLY A 74 73.34 -60.41 18.66
N ALA A 75 74.58 -60.87 18.51
CA ALA A 75 75.27 -60.89 17.22
C ALA A 75 74.90 -62.11 16.35
N SER A 76 74.21 -63.10 16.94
CA SER A 76 73.73 -64.32 16.29
C SER A 76 72.49 -64.85 17.01
N GLY A 77 71.82 -65.87 16.44
CA GLY A 77 70.67 -66.54 17.06
C GLY A 77 69.30 -66.09 16.51
N THR A 78 68.21 -66.70 16.98
CA THR A 78 66.85 -66.38 16.53
C THR A 78 65.93 -66.21 17.72
N ALA A 79 65.36 -65.01 17.86
CA ALA A 79 64.38 -64.71 18.88
C ALA A 79 63.10 -65.54 18.69
N GLY A 80 62.54 -66.02 19.80
CA GLY A 80 61.36 -66.88 19.81
C GLY A 80 60.47 -66.69 21.05
N THR A 81 59.66 -67.70 21.35
CA THR A 81 58.78 -67.70 22.52
C THR A 81 59.55 -68.17 23.75
N LEU A 82 59.82 -67.25 24.67
CA LEU A 82 60.53 -67.52 25.92
C LEU A 82 59.53 -67.84 27.04
N THR A 83 59.67 -69.01 27.67
CA THR A 83 58.90 -69.35 28.88
C THR A 83 59.45 -68.59 30.08
N VAL A 84 58.56 -67.96 30.86
CA VAL A 84 58.92 -67.17 32.04
C VAL A 84 58.55 -67.92 33.31
N GLY A 85 59.41 -67.87 34.33
CA GLY A 85 59.13 -68.35 35.69
C GLY A 85 58.38 -67.29 36.53
N ALA A 86 58.55 -67.35 37.85
CA ALA A 86 58.14 -66.26 38.75
C ALA A 86 59.30 -65.28 38.89
N VAL A 87 59.21 -64.14 38.19
CA VAL A 87 60.30 -63.17 38.12
C VAL A 87 59.87 -61.78 38.58
N THR A 88 60.79 -61.04 39.19
CA THR A 88 60.62 -59.64 39.59
C THR A 88 61.64 -58.78 38.84
N THR A 89 61.21 -57.63 38.32
CA THR A 89 62.05 -56.71 37.55
C THR A 89 61.58 -55.26 37.69
N ASN A 90 62.48 -54.30 37.44
CA ASN A 90 62.12 -52.91 37.18
C ASN A 90 61.67 -52.69 35.74
N GLY A 91 62.07 -53.52 34.77
CA GLY A 91 61.71 -53.24 33.39
C GLY A 91 62.18 -54.29 32.39
N ILE A 92 61.64 -54.18 31.18
CA ILE A 92 61.96 -55.07 30.08
C ILE A 92 62.33 -54.21 28.88
N THR A 93 63.44 -54.53 28.21
CA THR A 93 63.85 -53.91 26.95
C THR A 93 63.90 -54.97 25.85
N PHE A 94 63.10 -54.80 24.80
CA PHE A 94 63.22 -55.55 23.55
C PHE A 94 64.08 -54.73 22.59
N ALA A 95 65.35 -55.09 22.49
CA ALA A 95 66.27 -54.58 21.49
C ALA A 95 66.09 -55.32 20.16
N VAL A 96 66.69 -54.82 19.08
CA VAL A 96 66.65 -55.48 17.76
C VAL A 96 67.38 -56.84 17.86
N PRO A 97 66.71 -57.99 17.66
CA PRO A 97 67.39 -59.28 17.63
C PRO A 97 68.11 -59.49 16.29
N PHE A 98 69.01 -60.48 16.22
CA PHE A 98 69.62 -60.91 14.96
C PHE A 98 68.58 -61.36 13.92
N ALA A 99 67.59 -62.14 14.35
CA ALA A 99 66.43 -62.57 13.55
C ALA A 99 65.22 -62.90 14.45
N GLY A 100 64.00 -62.87 13.92
CA GLY A 100 62.78 -63.26 14.64
C GLY A 100 62.19 -62.15 15.53
N SER A 101 61.36 -62.54 16.50
CA SER A 101 60.75 -61.61 17.47
C SER A 101 60.48 -62.31 18.79
N TYR A 102 60.70 -61.62 19.91
CA TYR A 102 60.52 -62.18 21.24
C TYR A 102 59.06 -62.19 21.69
N THR A 103 58.62 -63.31 22.27
CA THR A 103 57.35 -63.43 22.99
C THR A 103 57.59 -64.02 24.38
N LEU A 104 57.25 -63.31 25.45
CA LEU A 104 57.37 -63.82 26.82
C LEU A 104 56.06 -64.51 27.25
N SER A 105 56.10 -65.78 27.69
CA SER A 105 54.88 -66.59 27.93
C SER A 105 54.89 -67.47 29.21
N SER A 106 53.70 -67.90 29.63
CA SER A 106 53.40 -68.92 30.67
C SER A 106 53.67 -68.57 32.15
N GLY A 107 54.41 -67.51 32.46
CA GLY A 107 54.79 -67.14 33.85
C GLY A 107 54.15 -65.86 34.41
N THR A 108 54.62 -65.45 35.60
CA THR A 108 54.26 -64.17 36.24
C THR A 108 55.49 -63.27 36.34
N ILE A 109 55.37 -62.05 35.79
CA ILE A 109 56.37 -61.00 35.86
C ILE A 109 55.86 -59.91 36.80
N THR A 110 56.53 -59.74 37.93
CA THR A 110 56.24 -58.68 38.91
C THR A 110 57.08 -57.45 38.59
N LEU A 111 56.42 -56.34 38.24
CA LEU A 111 57.04 -55.03 38.06
C LEU A 111 57.20 -54.37 39.44
N GLY A 112 58.34 -54.63 40.07
CA GLY A 112 58.59 -54.31 41.49
C GLY A 112 59.24 -52.96 41.77
N GLY A 113 59.65 -52.23 40.73
CA GLY A 113 60.30 -50.93 40.85
C GLY A 113 59.33 -49.76 41.04
N THR A 114 59.86 -48.56 41.32
CA THR A 114 59.07 -47.35 41.55
C THR A 114 58.55 -46.70 40.28
N ALA A 115 59.21 -46.93 39.13
CA ALA A 115 58.80 -46.44 37.81
C ALA A 115 59.18 -47.46 36.72
N PRO A 116 58.48 -48.60 36.63
CA PRO A 116 58.88 -49.65 35.71
C PRO A 116 58.81 -49.24 34.24
N THR A 117 59.72 -49.74 33.40
CA THR A 117 59.74 -49.44 31.95
C THR A 117 59.62 -50.71 31.11
N LEU A 118 58.76 -50.67 30.09
CA LEU A 118 58.66 -51.70 29.04
C LEU A 118 59.07 -51.06 27.72
N THR A 119 60.35 -51.13 27.39
CA THR A 119 60.92 -50.55 26.16
C THR A 119 60.83 -51.57 25.03
N ALA A 120 60.09 -51.27 23.96
CA ALA A 120 60.06 -52.10 22.75
C ALA A 120 60.63 -51.30 21.58
N ASN A 121 61.89 -51.54 21.22
CA ASN A 121 62.53 -50.89 20.06
C ASN A 121 62.14 -51.58 18.74
N VAL A 122 61.68 -52.83 18.83
CA VAL A 122 61.09 -53.63 17.75
C VAL A 122 59.78 -54.26 18.23
N ASN A 123 59.03 -54.89 17.32
CA ASN A 123 57.80 -55.57 17.69
C ASN A 123 58.09 -56.77 18.62
N ALA A 124 57.36 -56.85 19.73
CA ALA A 124 57.51 -57.90 20.73
C ALA A 124 56.16 -58.17 21.42
N ALA A 125 56.05 -59.30 22.11
CA ALA A 125 54.84 -59.68 22.84
C ALA A 125 55.11 -60.16 24.27
N ILE A 126 54.18 -59.87 25.17
CA ILE A 126 54.12 -60.41 26.53
C ILE A 126 52.75 -61.07 26.70
N ALA A 127 52.76 -62.40 26.69
CA ALA A 127 51.65 -63.26 27.04
C ALA A 127 51.68 -63.70 28.52
N SER A 128 52.82 -63.56 29.20
CA SER A 128 52.94 -63.75 30.66
C SER A 128 52.05 -62.77 31.45
N THR A 129 51.67 -63.16 32.66
CA THR A 129 50.89 -62.32 33.58
C THR A 129 51.79 -61.23 34.18
N LEU A 130 51.40 -59.96 34.02
CA LEU A 130 52.04 -58.81 34.67
C LEU A 130 51.34 -58.50 36.00
N THR A 131 52.13 -58.25 37.05
CA THR A 131 51.66 -57.77 38.37
C THR A 131 52.55 -56.63 38.88
N GLY A 132 52.13 -55.93 39.92
CA GLY A 132 52.89 -54.81 40.52
C GLY A 132 52.01 -53.60 40.80
N THR A 133 52.49 -52.62 41.58
CA THR A 133 51.65 -51.49 42.05
C THR A 133 51.97 -50.14 41.43
N ALA A 134 53.08 -50.02 40.69
CA ALA A 134 53.53 -48.77 40.09
C ALA A 134 53.00 -48.52 38.66
N GLY A 135 52.49 -49.56 38.00
CA GLY A 135 52.22 -49.55 36.57
C GLY A 135 53.51 -49.66 35.74
N PHE A 136 53.53 -49.09 34.54
CA PHE A 136 54.73 -49.07 33.69
C PHE A 136 54.70 -47.94 32.64
N ALA A 137 55.88 -47.56 32.13
CA ALA A 137 56.02 -46.73 30.94
C ALA A 137 56.39 -47.57 29.71
N LYS A 138 55.61 -47.49 28.63
CA LYS A 138 55.92 -48.04 27.33
C LYS A 138 56.82 -47.07 26.56
N GLU A 139 58.03 -47.52 26.26
CA GLU A 139 59.07 -46.81 25.52
C GLU A 139 59.42 -47.53 24.20
N GLY A 140 60.21 -46.88 23.35
CA GLY A 140 60.69 -47.44 22.08
C GLY A 140 59.63 -47.44 20.95
N ALA A 141 60.10 -47.39 19.70
CA ALA A 141 59.25 -47.18 18.53
C ALA A 141 58.41 -48.41 18.11
N GLY A 142 58.75 -49.60 18.60
CA GLY A 142 58.10 -50.86 18.25
C GLY A 142 56.73 -51.06 18.90
N THR A 143 56.01 -52.06 18.40
CA THR A 143 54.73 -52.52 18.95
C THR A 143 54.95 -53.54 20.06
N LEU A 144 54.51 -53.24 21.27
CA LEU A 144 54.44 -54.20 22.37
C LEU A 144 53.02 -54.77 22.45
N THR A 145 52.87 -56.08 22.26
CA THR A 145 51.57 -56.76 22.31
C THR A 145 51.38 -57.40 23.68
N LEU A 146 50.32 -57.03 24.41
CA LEU A 146 49.94 -57.64 25.67
C LEU A 146 48.71 -58.54 25.49
N THR A 147 48.82 -59.80 25.88
CA THR A 147 47.71 -60.79 25.82
C THR A 147 47.44 -61.48 27.16
N GLY A 148 48.32 -61.32 28.15
CA GLY A 148 48.15 -61.88 29.49
C GLY A 148 46.99 -61.27 30.30
N ASN A 149 46.47 -62.02 31.27
CA ASN A 149 45.50 -61.52 32.24
C ASN A 149 46.22 -60.76 33.37
N ASN A 150 46.29 -59.44 33.26
CA ASN A 150 47.17 -58.62 34.10
C ASN A 150 46.45 -58.01 35.32
N THR A 151 45.36 -58.59 35.83
CA THR A 151 44.53 -57.98 36.90
C THR A 151 45.28 -57.63 38.19
N GLY A 152 46.44 -58.25 38.44
CA GLY A 152 47.32 -57.94 39.57
C GLY A 152 48.23 -56.72 39.35
N LEU A 153 48.22 -56.10 38.17
CA LEU A 153 48.91 -54.86 37.85
C LEU A 153 48.00 -53.68 38.21
N THR A 154 48.42 -52.88 39.19
CA THR A 154 47.84 -51.58 39.55
C THR A 154 48.84 -50.46 39.27
N GLY A 155 48.35 -49.22 39.11
CA GLY A 155 49.16 -48.03 38.92
C GLY A 155 48.92 -47.32 37.59
N THR A 156 49.85 -46.45 37.19
CA THR A 156 49.70 -45.65 35.96
C THR A 156 50.42 -46.31 34.79
N ILE A 157 49.76 -46.42 33.65
CA ILE A 157 50.33 -46.91 32.40
C ILE A 157 50.63 -45.71 31.50
N ASN A 158 51.90 -45.41 31.27
CA ASN A 158 52.34 -44.27 30.44
C ASN A 158 52.78 -44.75 29.06
N LEU A 159 52.18 -44.26 27.98
CA LEU A 159 52.57 -44.58 26.61
C LEU A 159 53.38 -43.41 26.03
N ASN A 160 54.69 -43.48 26.17
CA ASN A 160 55.61 -42.41 25.76
C ASN A 160 56.05 -42.55 24.29
N ALA A 161 56.13 -43.77 23.75
CA ALA A 161 56.51 -44.02 22.36
C ALA A 161 56.01 -45.36 21.80
N GLY A 162 55.97 -45.45 20.47
CA GLY A 162 55.57 -46.66 19.73
C GLY A 162 54.12 -47.06 19.97
N THR A 163 53.82 -48.35 19.77
CA THR A 163 52.46 -48.88 19.92
C THR A 163 52.38 -49.83 21.11
N LEU A 164 51.37 -49.66 21.97
CA LEU A 164 50.94 -50.69 22.91
C LEU A 164 49.69 -51.35 22.33
N SER A 165 49.83 -52.59 21.87
CA SER A 165 48.73 -53.36 21.31
C SER A 165 48.16 -54.29 22.36
N VAL A 166 46.84 -54.27 22.52
CA VAL A 166 46.09 -55.15 23.40
C VAL A 166 45.08 -55.89 22.56
N VAL A 167 45.16 -57.22 22.63
CA VAL A 167 44.40 -58.11 21.76
C VAL A 167 43.44 -58.91 22.61
N ASP A 168 42.15 -58.79 22.30
CA ASP A 168 41.09 -59.60 22.87
C ASP A 168 40.40 -60.42 21.77
N THR A 169 40.59 -61.74 21.87
CA THR A 169 39.97 -62.72 20.97
C THR A 169 38.73 -63.37 21.59
N THR A 170 38.37 -63.02 22.82
CA THR A 170 37.25 -63.66 23.53
C THR A 170 35.89 -63.17 23.02
N THR A 171 34.93 -64.08 22.93
CA THR A 171 33.71 -63.94 22.11
C THR A 171 32.46 -63.55 22.92
N THR A 172 32.58 -62.87 24.05
CA THR A 172 31.44 -62.59 24.95
C THR A 172 31.28 -61.11 25.26
N SER A 173 30.07 -60.58 25.00
CA SER A 173 29.68 -59.20 25.34
C SER A 173 29.88 -58.93 26.84
N GLY A 174 30.56 -57.83 27.18
CA GLY A 174 30.72 -57.36 28.58
C GLY A 174 31.94 -57.88 29.35
N THR A 175 32.81 -58.70 28.74
CA THR A 175 34.08 -59.12 29.37
C THR A 175 35.13 -58.01 29.27
N LEU A 176 35.74 -57.66 30.41
CA LEU A 176 36.81 -56.64 30.50
C LEU A 176 38.08 -57.10 29.77
N ILE A 177 38.69 -56.24 28.94
CA ILE A 177 40.05 -56.47 28.41
C ILE A 177 41.04 -56.30 29.57
N LYS A 178 41.53 -57.41 30.12
CA LYS A 178 42.40 -57.44 31.33
C LYS A 178 43.88 -57.21 31.03
N ALA A 179 44.24 -56.92 29.78
CA ALA A 179 45.64 -56.79 29.36
C ALA A 179 46.32 -55.52 29.91
N LEU A 180 45.58 -54.46 30.25
CA LEU A 180 46.10 -53.25 30.92
C LEU A 180 45.96 -53.31 32.46
N GLY A 181 45.64 -54.48 33.00
CA GLY A 181 45.52 -54.72 34.43
C GLY A 181 44.25 -54.18 35.08
N ASN A 182 44.31 -53.79 36.35
CA ASN A 182 43.14 -53.40 37.13
C ASN A 182 42.37 -52.26 36.44
N SER A 183 41.04 -52.40 36.31
CA SER A 183 40.19 -51.45 35.59
C SER A 183 40.18 -50.01 36.14
N SER A 184 40.72 -49.80 37.35
CA SER A 184 40.92 -48.48 37.96
C SER A 184 42.27 -47.83 37.61
N ASN A 185 43.11 -48.49 36.80
CA ASN A 185 44.40 -47.93 36.40
C ASN A 185 44.22 -46.64 35.61
N ALA A 186 45.13 -45.70 35.84
CA ALA A 186 45.23 -44.50 35.01
C ALA A 186 46.01 -44.85 33.73
N LEU A 187 45.47 -44.46 32.58
CA LEU A 187 46.12 -44.58 31.29
C LEU A 187 46.58 -43.19 30.85
N LYS A 188 47.86 -43.01 30.55
CA LYS A 188 48.42 -41.75 30.06
C LYS A 188 48.97 -41.92 28.65
N LEU A 189 48.36 -41.25 27.68
CA LEU A 189 48.82 -41.20 26.30
C LEU A 189 49.75 -39.98 26.15
N ASN A 190 51.05 -40.24 25.98
CA ASN A 190 52.10 -39.23 26.02
C ASN A 190 53.03 -39.34 24.79
N GLY A 191 52.45 -39.48 23.59
CA GLY A 191 53.19 -39.55 22.31
C GLY A 191 53.08 -40.91 21.61
N GLY A 192 52.59 -41.94 22.31
CA GLY A 192 52.41 -43.29 21.76
C GLY A 192 51.04 -43.56 21.14
N THR A 193 50.91 -44.77 20.58
CA THR A 193 49.65 -45.33 20.08
C THR A 193 49.14 -46.41 21.02
N LEU A 194 47.89 -46.29 21.50
CA LEU A 194 47.17 -47.43 22.05
C LEU A 194 46.41 -48.10 20.91
N GLN A 195 46.69 -49.38 20.66
CA GLN A 195 45.94 -50.19 19.70
C GLN A 195 45.08 -51.21 20.46
N VAL A 196 43.77 -51.13 20.29
CA VAL A 196 42.81 -52.08 20.87
C VAL A 196 42.25 -52.93 19.75
N LEU A 197 42.61 -54.22 19.76
CA LEU A 197 42.16 -55.21 18.79
C LEU A 197 41.13 -56.13 19.46
N ALA A 198 39.87 -56.10 19.03
CA ALA A 198 38.81 -56.89 19.65
C ALA A 198 37.77 -57.41 18.64
N ASN A 199 37.36 -58.68 18.75
CA ASN A 199 36.36 -59.28 17.81
C ASN A 199 34.91 -59.19 18.31
N GLY A 200 34.70 -59.22 19.64
CA GLY A 200 33.37 -59.31 20.24
C GLY A 200 32.68 -60.66 19.95
N ASP A 201 31.36 -60.72 20.13
CA ASP A 201 30.56 -61.95 20.04
C ASP A 201 29.95 -62.24 18.66
N GLY A 202 30.28 -61.44 17.65
CA GLY A 202 29.75 -61.58 16.29
C GLY A 202 28.31 -61.08 16.04
N THR A 203 27.62 -60.52 17.04
CA THR A 203 26.19 -60.14 16.91
C THR A 203 25.93 -58.74 16.35
N ALA A 204 26.95 -57.91 16.23
CA ALA A 204 26.75 -56.49 15.92
C ALA A 204 26.46 -56.25 14.44
N THR A 205 25.64 -55.23 14.20
CA THR A 205 25.38 -54.67 12.88
C THR A 205 25.70 -53.18 12.89
N THR A 206 25.81 -52.57 11.72
CA THR A 206 25.94 -51.11 11.59
C THR A 206 24.74 -50.37 12.18
N ALA A 207 23.55 -50.99 12.27
CA ALA A 207 22.35 -50.36 12.84
C ALA A 207 22.20 -50.57 14.36
N SER A 208 22.88 -51.55 14.93
CA SER A 208 22.83 -51.88 16.36
C SER A 208 24.22 -52.30 16.82
N PRO A 209 25.10 -51.32 17.12
CA PRO A 209 26.47 -51.61 17.46
C PRO A 209 26.61 -52.25 18.83
N GLN A 210 27.49 -53.25 18.96
CA GLN A 210 27.82 -53.83 20.26
C GLN A 210 28.80 -52.94 21.00
N THR A 211 28.55 -52.69 22.29
CA THR A 211 29.51 -52.02 23.18
C THR A 211 30.42 -53.04 23.87
N LEU A 212 31.72 -52.85 23.75
CA LEU A 212 32.78 -53.64 24.38
C LEU A 212 33.47 -52.77 25.45
N THR A 213 33.37 -53.14 26.72
CA THR A 213 33.95 -52.37 27.82
C THR A 213 35.44 -52.65 27.96
N PHE A 214 36.28 -51.73 27.49
CA PHE A 214 37.73 -51.75 27.61
C PHE A 214 38.17 -51.17 28.96
N GLY A 215 37.65 -51.71 30.06
CA GLY A 215 37.91 -51.20 31.43
C GLY A 215 37.44 -49.77 31.69
N ALA A 216 37.37 -49.39 32.97
CA ALA A 216 37.08 -48.02 33.38
C ALA A 216 38.35 -47.15 33.43
N TYR A 217 39.30 -47.39 32.51
CA TYR A 217 40.61 -46.72 32.54
C TYR A 217 40.45 -45.22 32.28
N ASN A 218 40.76 -44.43 33.30
CA ASN A 218 40.78 -42.97 33.20
C ASN A 218 41.97 -42.56 32.34
N THR A 219 41.68 -41.96 31.19
CA THR A 219 42.66 -41.67 30.15
C THR A 219 43.06 -40.20 30.21
N THR A 220 44.36 -39.92 30.31
CA THR A 220 44.93 -38.56 30.22
C THR A 220 45.81 -38.46 28.97
N VAL A 221 45.58 -37.45 28.13
CA VAL A 221 46.42 -37.17 26.95
C VAL A 221 47.31 -35.97 27.23
N THR A 222 48.63 -36.18 27.22
CA THR A 222 49.64 -35.14 27.51
C THR A 222 50.56 -34.80 26.35
N ALA A 223 50.53 -35.59 25.28
CA ALA A 223 51.15 -35.26 23.99
C ALA A 223 50.33 -35.90 22.87
N ASP A 224 50.54 -35.47 21.62
CA ASP A 224 49.81 -35.97 20.45
C ASP A 224 49.90 -37.50 20.38
N SER A 225 48.75 -38.16 20.41
CA SER A 225 48.67 -39.60 20.58
C SER A 225 47.58 -40.20 19.71
N THR A 226 47.71 -41.49 19.42
CA THR A 226 46.74 -42.21 18.60
C THR A 226 46.04 -43.29 19.41
N LEU A 227 44.72 -43.38 19.23
CA LEU A 227 43.92 -44.51 19.65
C LEU A 227 43.43 -45.24 18.40
N ASN A 228 44.00 -46.40 18.14
CA ASN A 228 43.63 -47.26 17.03
C ASN A 228 42.71 -48.36 17.54
N VAL A 229 41.46 -48.38 17.09
CA VAL A 229 40.51 -49.44 17.44
C VAL A 229 40.20 -50.28 16.23
N ASP A 230 40.41 -51.59 16.34
CA ASP A 230 40.23 -52.48 15.21
C ASP A 230 39.85 -53.91 15.66
N ARG A 231 39.63 -54.80 14.69
CA ARG A 231 39.41 -56.24 14.94
C ARG A 231 40.73 -56.96 15.21
N ALA A 232 40.67 -58.00 16.03
CA ALA A 232 41.80 -58.90 16.23
C ALA A 232 42.00 -59.89 15.06
N SER A 233 40.91 -60.37 14.44
CA SER A 233 40.94 -61.29 13.29
C SER A 233 39.58 -61.39 12.56
N GLY A 234 39.54 -61.97 11.35
CA GLY A 234 38.30 -62.28 10.60
C GLY A 234 37.85 -61.24 9.56
N THR A 235 36.80 -61.55 8.77
CA THR A 235 36.33 -60.74 7.61
C THR A 235 35.00 -60.00 7.83
N THR A 236 34.09 -60.48 8.69
CA THR A 236 32.80 -59.83 8.94
C THR A 236 32.82 -58.99 10.23
N ALA A 237 32.96 -57.67 10.12
CA ALA A 237 32.65 -56.79 11.25
C ALA A 237 31.72 -55.66 10.80
N ALA A 238 30.72 -55.41 11.63
CA ALA A 238 29.75 -54.35 11.48
C ALA A 238 29.53 -53.72 12.87
N GLY A 239 29.94 -52.47 13.03
CA GLY A 239 29.60 -51.58 14.13
C GLY A 239 29.91 -52.03 15.56
N LYS A 240 31.09 -51.71 16.09
CA LYS A 240 31.44 -51.93 17.52
C LYS A 240 31.79 -50.61 18.21
N ILE A 241 31.58 -50.52 19.52
CA ILE A 241 32.00 -49.37 20.34
C ILE A 241 32.93 -49.86 21.45
N ILE A 242 34.16 -49.36 21.48
CA ILE A 242 35.10 -49.56 22.59
C ILE A 242 34.80 -48.52 23.68
N GLN A 243 34.22 -48.95 24.79
CA GLN A 243 33.91 -48.08 25.92
C GLN A 243 35.09 -48.00 26.89
N MET A 244 35.58 -46.80 27.14
CA MET A 244 36.67 -46.47 28.06
C MET A 244 36.14 -45.68 29.27
N GLY A 245 37.02 -45.36 30.22
CA GLY A 245 36.71 -44.51 31.39
C GLY A 245 36.56 -43.02 31.05
N THR A 246 36.98 -42.15 31.97
CA THR A 246 37.00 -40.69 31.71
C THR A 246 38.12 -40.30 30.75
N LEU A 247 38.00 -39.14 30.12
CA LEU A 247 39.03 -38.52 29.29
C LEU A 247 39.45 -37.17 29.87
N SER A 248 40.75 -36.95 30.05
CA SER A 248 41.36 -35.66 30.34
C SER A 248 42.34 -35.31 29.23
N ILE A 249 42.16 -34.16 28.58
CA ILE A 249 43.01 -33.75 27.45
C ILE A 249 43.33 -32.25 27.51
N GLY A 250 44.60 -31.92 27.31
CA GLY A 250 45.10 -30.54 27.23
C GLY A 250 45.07 -30.00 25.80
N SER A 251 46.15 -29.34 25.40
CA SER A 251 46.32 -28.79 24.05
C SER A 251 46.80 -29.81 22.99
N SER A 252 46.63 -31.10 23.27
CA SER A 252 47.13 -32.20 22.44
C SER A 252 46.11 -32.66 21.40
N ILE A 253 46.60 -33.36 20.38
CA ILE A 253 45.79 -34.06 19.39
C ILE A 253 45.55 -35.49 19.84
N LEU A 254 44.28 -35.88 19.98
CA LEU A 254 43.89 -37.29 20.04
C LEU A 254 43.43 -37.73 18.66
N THR A 255 44.22 -38.57 18.01
CA THR A 255 43.85 -39.19 16.73
C THR A 255 43.10 -40.48 16.99
N VAL A 256 41.91 -40.66 16.42
CA VAL A 256 41.16 -41.92 16.46
C VAL A 256 41.12 -42.52 15.06
N THR A 257 41.60 -43.76 14.95
CA THR A 257 41.61 -44.52 13.71
C THR A 257 40.92 -45.85 13.89
N ASP A 258 40.23 -46.29 12.85
CA ASP A 258 39.70 -47.64 12.70
C ASP A 258 39.68 -48.01 11.21
N SER A 259 39.80 -49.29 10.88
CA SER A 259 39.67 -49.78 9.49
C SER A 259 38.39 -50.61 9.27
N ASN A 260 37.60 -50.82 10.32
CA ASN A 260 36.59 -51.88 10.36
C ASN A 260 35.26 -51.47 11.04
N ASN A 261 34.94 -50.17 11.08
CA ASN A 261 33.71 -49.61 11.66
C ASN A 261 33.62 -49.75 13.17
N TYR A 262 34.72 -49.43 13.85
CA TYR A 262 34.81 -49.37 15.31
C TYR A 262 34.72 -47.90 15.74
N GLY A 263 33.95 -47.65 16.80
CA GLY A 263 33.91 -46.37 17.49
C GLY A 263 34.55 -46.47 18.87
N VAL A 264 34.91 -45.32 19.44
CA VAL A 264 35.37 -45.19 20.82
C VAL A 264 34.36 -44.38 21.60
N LYS A 265 34.07 -44.77 22.85
CA LYS A 265 33.23 -43.99 23.76
C LYS A 265 33.98 -43.71 25.06
N PHE A 266 34.12 -42.44 25.40
CA PHE A 266 34.57 -42.01 26.73
C PHE A 266 33.39 -41.61 27.61
N GLY A 267 33.56 -41.75 28.93
CA GLY A 267 32.68 -41.20 29.95
C GLY A 267 32.81 -39.66 30.04
N ASN A 268 32.91 -39.13 31.26
CA ASN A 268 33.10 -37.69 31.45
C ASN A 268 34.42 -37.22 30.83
N VAL A 269 34.38 -36.05 30.19
CA VAL A 269 35.50 -35.42 29.51
C VAL A 269 35.87 -34.12 30.21
N THR A 270 37.15 -33.98 30.56
CA THR A 270 37.74 -32.78 31.16
C THR A 270 38.74 -32.19 30.18
N LEU A 271 38.49 -30.96 29.70
CA LEU A 271 39.45 -30.23 28.88
C LEU A 271 40.36 -29.40 29.81
N THR A 272 41.65 -29.69 29.84
CA THR A 272 42.65 -28.90 30.60
C THR A 272 43.34 -27.83 29.74
N GLY A 273 43.06 -27.84 28.44
CA GLY A 273 43.49 -26.87 27.42
C GLY A 273 42.66 -27.06 26.15
N ASN A 274 43.02 -26.39 25.05
CA ASN A 274 42.27 -26.47 23.79
C ASN A 274 42.56 -27.79 23.05
N ALA A 275 41.64 -28.74 23.11
CA ALA A 275 41.85 -30.09 22.58
C ALA A 275 41.56 -30.17 21.07
N THR A 276 42.30 -31.04 20.38
CA THR A 276 42.00 -31.41 18.99
C THR A 276 41.67 -32.89 18.89
N PHE A 277 40.53 -33.20 18.28
CA PHE A 277 40.14 -34.57 17.93
C PHE A 277 40.30 -34.75 16.43
N ASN A 278 41.25 -35.59 16.03
CA ASN A 278 41.47 -35.95 14.63
C ASN A 278 40.91 -37.34 14.37
N VAL A 279 39.72 -37.41 13.75
CA VAL A 279 39.05 -38.70 13.50
C VAL A 279 39.16 -39.02 12.01
N VAL A 280 39.88 -40.08 11.66
CA VAL A 280 40.32 -40.30 10.28
C VAL A 280 39.26 -41.02 9.42
N ASN A 281 38.37 -41.80 10.02
CA ASN A 281 37.44 -42.67 9.29
C ASN A 281 36.04 -42.07 9.10
N THR A 282 35.47 -42.09 7.88
CA THR A 282 34.15 -41.55 7.49
C THR A 282 32.91 -42.30 8.01
N ASN A 283 33.07 -43.28 8.89
CA ASN A 283 31.96 -44.12 9.36
C ASN A 283 30.88 -43.31 10.10
N SER A 284 29.62 -43.50 9.67
CA SER A 284 28.46 -42.76 10.21
C SER A 284 27.71 -43.51 11.32
N ASN A 285 27.84 -44.84 11.38
CA ASN A 285 27.27 -45.65 12.47
C ASN A 285 28.08 -46.94 12.63
N PRO A 286 28.69 -47.19 13.81
CA PRO A 286 28.77 -46.33 14.98
C PRO A 286 29.60 -45.07 14.71
N VAL A 287 29.32 -44.01 15.49
CA VAL A 287 30.13 -42.80 15.48
C VAL A 287 31.54 -43.13 15.96
N ALA A 288 32.55 -42.70 15.20
CA ALA A 288 33.95 -43.07 15.43
C ALA A 288 34.49 -42.60 16.80
N LEU A 289 34.02 -41.46 17.34
CA LEU A 289 34.33 -41.03 18.70
C LEU A 289 33.10 -40.43 19.39
N THR A 290 32.75 -40.93 20.57
CA THR A 290 31.68 -40.41 21.42
C THR A 290 32.26 -39.88 22.73
N LEU A 291 31.97 -38.61 23.00
CA LEU A 291 32.29 -37.89 24.23
C LEU A 291 30.98 -37.77 25.01
N SER A 292 30.89 -38.37 26.21
CA SER A 292 29.65 -38.32 26.99
C SER A 292 29.41 -36.90 27.51
N THR A 293 29.87 -36.52 28.70
CA THR A 293 29.61 -35.17 29.24
C THR A 293 30.90 -34.37 29.37
N ILE A 294 30.93 -33.15 28.81
CA ILE A 294 32.06 -32.23 28.98
C ILE A 294 31.87 -31.39 30.26
N VAL A 295 32.89 -31.35 31.13
CA VAL A 295 32.78 -30.77 32.50
C VAL A 295 33.48 -29.40 32.63
N THR A 296 34.00 -28.82 31.55
CA THR A 296 34.91 -27.65 31.58
C THR A 296 34.48 -26.51 30.67
N THR A 297 34.35 -25.28 31.18
CA THR A 297 33.59 -24.21 30.49
C THR A 297 34.38 -23.30 29.54
N THR A 298 35.71 -23.19 29.63
CA THR A 298 36.48 -22.17 28.86
C THR A 298 37.29 -22.73 27.69
N ASN A 299 37.55 -24.03 27.69
CA ASN A 299 38.50 -24.64 26.76
C ASN A 299 37.82 -25.10 25.48
N SER A 300 38.49 -24.90 24.34
CA SER A 300 37.93 -25.10 23.01
C SER A 300 38.15 -26.52 22.49
N ILE A 301 37.29 -26.95 21.57
CA ILE A 301 37.41 -28.20 20.83
C ILE A 301 37.65 -27.88 19.36
N THR A 302 38.68 -28.48 18.77
CA THR A 302 38.88 -28.50 17.31
C THR A 302 38.65 -29.91 16.78
N LYS A 303 37.83 -30.04 15.75
CA LYS A 303 37.58 -31.30 15.05
C LYS A 303 38.21 -31.29 13.66
N THR A 304 39.08 -32.26 13.42
CA THR A 304 39.74 -32.52 12.14
C THR A 304 39.54 -33.97 11.70
N GLY A 305 39.92 -34.29 10.46
CA GLY A 305 39.74 -35.62 9.87
C GLY A 305 38.30 -35.89 9.42
N ALA A 306 38.10 -36.86 8.53
CA ALA A 306 36.83 -37.07 7.85
C ALA A 306 35.72 -37.72 8.72
N GLY A 307 36.07 -38.25 9.89
CA GLY A 307 35.15 -38.99 10.74
C GLY A 307 34.24 -38.18 11.64
N ALA A 308 33.31 -38.86 12.29
CA ALA A 308 32.31 -38.24 13.15
C ALA A 308 32.72 -38.22 14.64
N VAL A 309 32.41 -37.12 15.34
CA VAL A 309 32.48 -37.01 16.80
C VAL A 309 31.09 -36.72 17.36
N ALA A 310 30.63 -37.51 18.32
CA ALA A 310 29.43 -37.22 19.10
C ALA A 310 29.78 -36.59 20.45
N ILE A 311 29.03 -35.58 20.87
CA ILE A 311 29.15 -34.89 22.16
C ILE A 311 27.78 -34.88 22.84
N ASN A 312 27.68 -35.44 24.05
CA ASN A 312 26.42 -35.59 24.78
C ASN A 312 26.33 -34.63 26.00
N GLY A 313 26.11 -33.36 25.69
CA GLY A 313 25.90 -32.30 26.65
C GLY A 313 27.18 -31.75 27.30
N GLY A 314 26.98 -30.77 28.17
CA GLY A 314 28.06 -30.02 28.84
C GLY A 314 28.29 -28.63 28.24
N THR A 315 29.14 -27.85 28.90
CA THR A 315 29.53 -26.50 28.47
C THR A 315 31.01 -26.45 28.19
N PHE A 316 31.44 -25.82 27.09
CA PHE A 316 32.85 -25.65 26.71
C PHE A 316 33.11 -24.33 25.96
N GLY A 317 34.37 -24.06 25.60
CA GLY A 317 34.79 -22.89 24.83
C GLY A 317 34.39 -22.98 23.35
N ASN A 318 35.26 -22.56 22.44
CA ASN A 318 34.93 -22.51 21.01
C ASN A 318 34.87 -23.92 20.40
N LEU A 319 34.06 -24.08 19.35
CA LEU A 319 33.98 -25.28 18.53
C LEU A 319 34.46 -24.96 17.11
N ASN A 320 35.62 -25.51 16.71
CA ASN A 320 36.16 -25.33 15.37
C ASN A 320 36.03 -26.65 14.58
N LEU A 321 35.25 -26.64 13.50
CA LEU A 321 35.01 -27.81 12.65
C LEU A 321 35.69 -27.62 11.31
N ASN A 322 36.74 -28.39 11.03
CA ASN A 322 37.51 -28.28 9.78
C ASN A 322 37.19 -29.42 8.78
N ALA A 323 36.85 -30.60 9.29
CA ALA A 323 36.44 -31.76 8.49
C ALA A 323 35.61 -32.75 9.32
N GLY A 324 34.77 -33.53 8.63
CA GLY A 324 33.92 -34.56 9.22
C GLY A 324 32.72 -33.99 9.98
N ASN A 325 31.99 -34.88 10.66
CA ASN A 325 30.73 -34.52 11.30
C ASN A 325 30.91 -34.33 12.81
N VAL A 326 30.25 -33.34 13.39
CA VAL A 326 29.99 -33.29 14.83
C VAL A 326 28.52 -33.47 15.10
N ASP A 327 28.23 -34.42 15.95
CA ASP A 327 26.89 -34.73 16.43
C ASP A 327 26.76 -34.24 17.87
N LEU A 328 25.84 -33.31 18.13
CA LEU A 328 25.52 -32.87 19.47
C LEU A 328 24.20 -33.49 19.93
N SER A 329 24.17 -33.90 21.19
CA SER A 329 22.98 -34.40 21.89
C SER A 329 22.91 -33.84 23.31
N GLY A 330 21.71 -33.75 23.87
CA GLY A 330 21.47 -33.24 25.22
C GLY A 330 21.43 -31.71 25.31
N THR A 331 21.63 -31.19 26.52
CA THR A 331 21.64 -29.75 26.81
C THR A 331 23.08 -29.26 27.04
N GLY A 332 23.46 -28.14 26.43
CA GLY A 332 24.83 -27.64 26.53
C GLY A 332 25.03 -26.19 26.10
N GLY A 333 26.26 -25.72 26.27
CA GLY A 333 26.70 -24.38 25.91
C GLY A 333 28.07 -24.38 25.27
N MET A 334 28.30 -23.52 24.28
CA MET A 334 29.61 -23.34 23.67
C MET A 334 29.91 -21.88 23.38
N GLY A 335 31.19 -21.56 23.20
CA GLY A 335 31.67 -20.26 22.73
C GLY A 335 31.34 -20.05 21.25
N ASP A 336 32.32 -19.56 20.48
CA ASP A 336 32.16 -19.36 19.04
C ASP A 336 32.21 -20.69 18.30
N VAL A 337 31.30 -20.86 17.34
CA VAL A 337 31.27 -22.03 16.44
C VAL A 337 31.72 -21.61 15.07
N THR A 338 32.80 -22.22 14.58
CA THR A 338 33.30 -22.02 13.21
C THR A 338 33.25 -23.33 12.44
N VAL A 339 32.51 -23.35 11.33
CA VAL A 339 32.44 -24.50 10.41
C VAL A 339 33.17 -24.14 9.12
N SER A 340 34.18 -24.92 8.76
CA SER A 340 35.03 -24.73 7.57
C SER A 340 35.23 -26.07 6.85
N GLY A 341 35.64 -26.03 5.58
CA GLY A 341 35.93 -27.24 4.80
C GLY A 341 34.68 -28.07 4.49
N THR A 342 34.77 -29.40 4.54
CA THR A 342 33.66 -30.34 4.30
C THR A 342 32.95 -30.79 5.58
N ALA A 343 33.04 -29.98 6.64
CA ALA A 343 32.50 -30.34 7.95
C ALA A 343 30.99 -30.08 8.05
N ASN A 344 30.31 -30.89 8.86
CA ASN A 344 28.91 -30.69 9.21
C ASN A 344 28.71 -30.73 10.72
N PHE A 345 27.72 -30.00 11.19
CA PHE A 345 27.21 -30.12 12.55
C PHE A 345 25.76 -30.60 12.50
N THR A 346 25.43 -31.62 13.30
CA THR A 346 24.09 -32.17 13.47
C THR A 346 23.73 -32.11 14.95
N SER A 347 22.53 -31.65 15.28
CA SER A 347 21.96 -31.86 16.62
C SER A 347 20.68 -32.66 16.54
N HIS A 348 20.36 -33.36 17.63
CA HIS A 348 19.26 -34.29 17.77
C HIS A 348 18.03 -33.70 18.47
N SER A 349 16.97 -34.50 18.50
CA SER A 349 15.71 -34.18 19.16
C SER A 349 15.86 -34.00 20.67
N GLY A 350 15.32 -32.89 21.18
CA GLY A 350 15.30 -32.58 22.62
C GLY A 350 16.44 -31.71 23.09
N ASP A 351 17.32 -31.37 22.16
CA ASP A 351 18.52 -30.65 22.49
C ASP A 351 18.23 -29.17 22.70
N THR A 352 18.89 -28.60 23.69
CA THR A 352 18.96 -27.14 23.91
C THR A 352 20.41 -26.73 23.96
N TRP A 353 20.89 -26.12 22.87
CA TRP A 353 22.27 -25.64 22.78
C TRP A 353 22.30 -24.12 22.60
N SER A 354 23.17 -23.47 23.37
CA SER A 354 23.50 -22.06 23.22
C SER A 354 24.95 -21.91 22.76
N MET A 355 25.18 -21.04 21.78
CA MET A 355 26.49 -20.74 21.20
C MET A 355 26.68 -19.22 21.21
N ASN A 356 27.90 -18.71 21.34
CA ASN A 356 28.14 -17.27 21.30
C ASN A 356 27.92 -16.69 19.89
N SER A 357 28.47 -17.36 18.87
CA SER A 357 28.34 -17.03 17.46
C SER A 357 28.31 -18.28 16.59
N LEU A 358 27.84 -18.13 15.35
CA LEU A 358 27.98 -19.14 14.30
C LEU A 358 28.62 -18.53 13.07
N THR A 359 29.78 -19.04 12.65
CA THR A 359 30.38 -18.72 11.36
C THR A 359 30.40 -19.97 10.49
N TYR A 360 29.68 -19.95 9.38
CA TYR A 360 29.56 -21.06 8.44
C TYR A 360 30.27 -20.76 7.12
N ASN A 361 31.46 -21.33 6.95
CA ASN A 361 32.33 -21.19 5.78
C ASN A 361 32.51 -22.50 5.01
N SER A 362 31.46 -23.33 4.96
CA SER A 362 31.45 -24.60 4.25
C SER A 362 30.55 -24.55 3.02
N SER A 363 30.99 -25.18 1.92
CA SER A 363 30.16 -25.44 0.73
C SER A 363 29.31 -26.71 0.86
N SER A 364 29.43 -27.45 1.98
CA SER A 364 28.72 -28.72 2.19
C SER A 364 27.26 -28.51 2.61
N ALA A 365 26.39 -29.40 2.13
CA ALA A 365 24.94 -29.27 2.20
C ALA A 365 24.28 -30.02 3.38
N SER A 366 24.92 -30.15 4.55
CA SER A 366 24.40 -31.07 5.58
C SER A 366 24.58 -30.65 7.04
N SER A 367 24.64 -29.34 7.31
CA SER A 367 24.53 -28.88 8.70
C SER A 367 23.06 -28.76 9.11
N ASN A 368 22.66 -29.55 10.10
CA ASN A 368 21.25 -29.74 10.44
C ASN A 368 20.96 -29.37 11.89
N PHE A 369 20.03 -28.45 12.10
CA PHE A 369 19.31 -28.28 13.36
C PHE A 369 18.10 -29.21 13.31
N ASN A 370 18.11 -30.34 14.04
CA ASN A 370 17.01 -31.32 13.95
C ASN A 370 16.19 -31.42 15.23
N ALA A 371 14.89 -31.49 15.04
CA ALA A 371 13.95 -32.03 16.01
C ALA A 371 13.25 -33.25 15.37
N ILE A 372 13.63 -34.45 15.81
CA ILE A 372 13.08 -35.72 15.29
C ILE A 372 11.87 -36.19 16.12
N SER A 373 12.00 -36.32 17.43
CA SER A 373 10.95 -36.89 18.32
C SER A 373 10.32 -35.92 19.32
N ILE A 374 11.02 -34.83 19.68
CA ILE A 374 10.55 -33.77 20.60
C ILE A 374 11.14 -32.41 20.18
N ASN A 375 10.59 -31.31 20.73
CA ASN A 375 11.01 -29.94 20.39
C ASN A 375 12.49 -29.69 20.73
N SER A 376 13.17 -28.93 19.86
CA SER A 376 14.58 -28.51 20.06
C SER A 376 14.73 -27.00 19.90
N THR A 377 15.62 -26.39 20.69
CA THR A 377 15.92 -24.94 20.62
C THR A 377 17.42 -24.69 20.53
N TYR A 378 17.81 -23.86 19.56
CA TYR A 378 19.19 -23.49 19.29
C TYR A 378 19.35 -21.98 19.41
N THR A 379 20.21 -21.50 20.28
CA THR A 379 20.43 -20.06 20.47
C THR A 379 21.78 -19.65 19.92
N ILE A 380 21.78 -18.76 18.92
CA ILE A 380 22.97 -18.04 18.45
C ILE A 380 23.03 -16.72 19.21
N GLY A 381 24.08 -16.56 20.01
CA GLY A 381 24.27 -15.47 20.95
C GLY A 381 24.64 -14.15 20.31
N THR A 382 25.22 -13.28 21.12
CA THR A 382 25.53 -11.89 20.76
C THR A 382 26.67 -11.75 19.74
N GLY A 383 27.46 -12.81 19.54
CA GLY A 383 28.57 -12.82 18.58
C GLY A 383 28.15 -12.92 17.11
N GLY A 384 26.86 -13.13 16.81
CA GLY A 384 26.31 -13.03 15.45
C GLY A 384 26.22 -14.34 14.68
N PHE A 385 25.51 -14.28 13.56
CA PHE A 385 25.38 -15.38 12.60
C PHE A 385 25.98 -14.97 11.26
N SER A 386 26.97 -15.71 10.78
CA SER A 386 27.66 -15.44 9.52
C SER A 386 27.69 -16.67 8.61
N MET A 387 27.47 -16.47 7.32
CA MET A 387 27.70 -17.51 6.30
C MET A 387 28.44 -16.95 5.08
N SER A 388 29.44 -17.66 4.57
CA SER A 388 30.09 -17.35 3.29
C SER A 388 29.63 -18.23 2.12
N GLY A 389 28.79 -19.23 2.40
CA GLY A 389 28.15 -20.07 1.39
C GLY A 389 27.45 -21.29 1.99
N GLY A 390 26.92 -22.17 1.13
CA GLY A 390 26.38 -23.47 1.55
C GLY A 390 24.95 -23.43 2.10
N ALA A 391 24.56 -24.49 2.80
CA ALA A 391 23.20 -24.64 3.31
C ALA A 391 23.19 -25.20 4.73
N ILE A 392 22.34 -24.64 5.57
CA ILE A 392 21.96 -25.19 6.88
C ILE A 392 20.49 -25.58 6.79
N THR A 393 20.12 -26.76 7.25
CA THR A 393 18.72 -27.22 7.25
C THR A 393 18.16 -27.18 8.67
N VAL A 394 17.01 -26.55 8.83
CA VAL A 394 16.18 -26.63 10.04
C VAL A 394 15.13 -27.70 9.79
N ASN A 395 15.28 -28.85 10.44
CA ASN A 395 14.44 -30.01 10.24
C ASN A 395 13.54 -30.23 11.45
N ALA A 396 12.24 -30.42 11.21
CA ALA A 396 11.28 -30.87 12.21
C ALA A 396 10.54 -32.09 11.64
N ALA A 397 11.03 -33.29 11.92
CA ALA A 397 10.69 -34.50 11.17
C ALA A 397 9.19 -34.85 11.25
N ASN A 398 8.60 -34.73 12.44
CA ASN A 398 7.21 -35.12 12.70
C ASN A 398 6.29 -33.93 12.97
N ALA A 399 5.01 -34.07 12.64
CA ALA A 399 3.98 -33.09 12.94
C ALA A 399 3.86 -32.85 14.47
N GLY A 400 3.61 -31.60 14.87
CA GLY A 400 3.50 -31.20 16.29
C GLY A 400 4.84 -30.91 17.00
N ILE A 401 5.97 -31.23 16.36
CA ILE A 401 7.31 -30.91 16.88
C ILE A 401 7.77 -29.55 16.34
N THR A 402 8.46 -28.77 17.16
CA THR A 402 9.07 -27.49 16.79
C THR A 402 10.59 -27.54 16.86
N THR A 403 11.25 -27.08 15.80
CA THR A 403 12.67 -26.73 15.78
C THR A 403 12.79 -25.21 15.73
N LYS A 404 13.42 -24.62 16.74
CA LYS A 404 13.57 -23.16 16.84
C LYS A 404 15.05 -22.77 16.84
N VAL A 405 15.43 -21.86 15.96
CA VAL A 405 16.73 -21.16 15.98
C VAL A 405 16.49 -19.73 16.44
N ILE A 406 17.11 -19.30 17.54
CA ILE A 406 17.00 -17.96 18.13
C ILE A 406 18.24 -17.15 17.76
N LEU A 407 18.06 -15.95 17.24
CA LEU A 407 19.11 -14.98 16.92
C LEU A 407 19.14 -13.84 17.95
N LYS A 408 20.26 -13.71 18.67
CA LYS A 408 20.48 -12.62 19.62
C LYS A 408 21.31 -11.46 19.06
N SER A 409 21.74 -11.57 17.80
CA SER A 409 22.54 -10.56 17.08
C SER A 409 22.27 -10.63 15.57
N ASP A 410 22.91 -9.74 14.81
CA ASP A 410 22.70 -9.56 13.38
C ASP A 410 23.27 -10.71 12.52
N VAL A 411 22.80 -10.76 11.27
CA VAL A 411 23.16 -11.77 10.28
C VAL A 411 24.03 -11.15 9.19
N SER A 412 25.16 -11.80 8.88
CA SER A 412 26.10 -11.39 7.83
C SER A 412 26.29 -12.49 6.80
N ILE A 413 26.02 -12.22 5.52
CA ILE A 413 26.15 -13.21 4.46
C ILE A 413 27.08 -12.68 3.37
N THR A 414 28.17 -13.40 3.10
CA THR A 414 29.20 -12.97 2.14
C THR A 414 29.16 -13.74 0.82
N GLY A 415 28.51 -14.90 0.76
CA GLY A 415 28.27 -15.66 -0.47
C GLY A 415 26.89 -16.34 -0.47
N THR A 416 26.52 -16.98 -1.57
CA THR A 416 25.19 -17.58 -1.71
C THR A 416 24.97 -18.69 -0.69
N ALA A 417 23.98 -18.49 0.18
CA ALA A 417 23.71 -19.32 1.34
C ALA A 417 22.21 -19.60 1.50
N SER A 418 21.86 -20.61 2.29
CA SER A 418 20.46 -20.92 2.60
C SER A 418 20.25 -21.47 4.01
N LEU A 419 19.17 -21.02 4.64
CA LEU A 419 18.48 -21.74 5.71
C LEU A 419 17.31 -22.49 5.10
N ASN A 420 17.47 -23.79 4.94
CA ASN A 420 16.44 -24.68 4.41
C ASN A 420 15.52 -25.15 5.52
N SER A 421 14.33 -25.62 5.14
CA SER A 421 13.35 -26.18 6.06
C SER A 421 12.84 -27.53 5.53
N THR A 422 12.85 -28.57 6.36
CA THR A 422 12.39 -29.93 6.01
C THR A 422 11.55 -30.56 7.13
N GLY A 423 10.76 -31.57 6.78
CA GLY A 423 9.90 -32.31 7.72
C GLY A 423 8.53 -31.67 7.98
N SER A 424 7.65 -32.40 8.68
CA SER A 424 6.23 -32.05 8.87
C SER A 424 5.90 -31.18 10.09
N GLY A 425 6.86 -30.84 10.97
CA GLY A 425 6.66 -30.10 12.23
C GLY A 425 6.44 -28.58 12.09
N ILE A 426 7.05 -27.76 12.96
CA ILE A 426 7.17 -26.29 12.88
C ILE A 426 8.66 -25.93 12.87
N ARG A 427 9.10 -25.03 11.98
CA ARG A 427 10.50 -24.60 11.86
C ARG A 427 10.57 -23.08 11.92
N LEU A 428 11.25 -22.56 12.93
CA LEU A 428 11.24 -21.14 13.27
C LEU A 428 12.65 -20.56 13.26
N LEU A 429 12.78 -19.36 12.69
CA LEU A 429 13.87 -18.44 12.94
C LEU A 429 13.31 -17.30 13.82
N ASP A 430 13.68 -17.30 15.08
CA ASP A 430 13.19 -16.37 16.10
C ASP A 430 14.18 -15.22 16.28
N LEU A 431 13.75 -13.97 16.07
CA LEU A 431 14.62 -12.78 16.18
C LEU A 431 14.78 -12.26 17.62
N ASP A 432 14.25 -13.00 18.60
CA ASP A 432 14.32 -12.69 20.04
C ASP A 432 13.64 -11.36 20.41
N GLY A 433 12.65 -10.95 19.61
CA GLY A 433 11.87 -9.71 19.84
C GLY A 433 12.58 -8.41 19.46
N ALA A 434 13.84 -8.44 19.02
CA ALA A 434 14.60 -7.27 18.61
C ALA A 434 14.63 -7.09 17.08
N GLY A 435 15.01 -5.89 16.61
CA GLY A 435 15.34 -5.68 15.21
C GLY A 435 16.66 -6.35 14.86
N ARG A 436 16.69 -7.07 13.73
CA ARG A 436 17.88 -7.79 13.25
C ARG A 436 18.23 -7.33 11.85
N SER A 437 19.47 -6.89 11.69
CA SER A 437 20.04 -6.59 10.39
C SER A 437 20.43 -7.88 9.66
N PHE A 438 20.02 -8.01 8.42
CA PHE A 438 20.46 -9.04 7.48
C PHE A 438 21.33 -8.37 6.42
N THR A 439 22.64 -8.33 6.64
CA THR A 439 23.61 -7.74 5.71
C THR A 439 24.05 -8.78 4.69
N ILE A 440 23.59 -8.64 3.44
CA ILE A 440 23.90 -9.58 2.35
C ILE A 440 24.84 -8.91 1.35
N SER A 441 26.01 -9.50 1.12
CA SER A 441 27.04 -8.96 0.23
C SER A 441 26.61 -8.94 -1.24
N SER A 442 27.25 -8.08 -2.04
CA SER A 442 26.96 -7.97 -3.47
C SER A 442 27.08 -9.33 -4.19
N GLY A 443 26.09 -9.65 -5.02
CA GLY A 443 26.03 -10.92 -5.76
C GLY A 443 25.62 -12.15 -4.94
N ALA A 444 25.58 -12.06 -3.61
CA ALA A 444 25.12 -13.14 -2.74
C ALA A 444 23.58 -13.18 -2.65
N THR A 445 23.04 -14.38 -2.49
CA THR A 445 21.63 -14.60 -2.14
C THR A 445 21.55 -15.42 -0.85
N PHE A 446 20.76 -14.97 0.11
CA PHE A 446 20.42 -15.71 1.31
C PHE A 446 18.95 -16.12 1.27
N THR A 447 18.68 -17.42 1.11
CA THR A 447 17.31 -17.94 1.11
C THR A 447 16.94 -18.45 2.50
N VAL A 448 15.84 -17.96 3.06
CA VAL A 448 15.32 -18.36 4.37
C VAL A 448 13.95 -19.00 4.18
N ALA A 449 13.89 -20.30 4.45
CA ALA A 449 12.70 -21.14 4.36
C ALA A 449 11.99 -21.45 5.69
N PRO A 450 12.63 -21.37 6.87
CA PRO A 450 11.90 -21.34 8.14
C PRO A 450 11.02 -20.09 8.27
N VAL A 451 9.96 -20.16 9.08
CA VAL A 451 9.14 -18.99 9.41
C VAL A 451 9.97 -18.05 10.28
N VAL A 452 10.16 -16.81 9.82
CA VAL A 452 10.78 -15.76 10.63
C VAL A 452 9.74 -15.16 11.57
N GLN A 453 10.03 -15.09 12.87
CA GLN A 453 9.11 -14.62 13.90
C GLN A 453 9.77 -13.69 14.91
N ASN A 454 8.93 -12.91 15.60
CA ASN A 454 9.31 -11.91 16.60
C ASN A 454 10.23 -10.81 16.03
N GLY A 455 10.28 -9.64 16.68
CA GLY A 455 11.20 -8.56 16.27
C GLY A 455 10.86 -7.87 14.94
N SER A 456 11.88 -7.26 14.31
CA SER A 456 11.82 -6.65 12.97
C SER A 456 12.98 -7.11 12.08
N VAL A 457 12.80 -6.99 10.76
CA VAL A 457 13.81 -7.33 9.76
C VAL A 457 14.35 -6.06 9.10
N ASP A 458 15.66 -5.84 9.19
CA ASP A 458 16.36 -4.75 8.49
C ASP A 458 17.28 -5.34 7.41
N LYS A 459 16.85 -5.30 6.16
CA LYS A 459 17.62 -5.82 5.02
C LYS A 459 18.67 -4.81 4.56
N GLU A 460 19.94 -5.17 4.73
CA GLU A 460 21.11 -4.38 4.37
C GLU A 460 22.02 -5.09 3.35
N GLY A 461 22.97 -4.34 2.79
CA GLY A 461 23.93 -4.82 1.79
C GLY A 461 23.31 -5.06 0.40
N ALA A 462 24.14 -5.07 -0.63
CA ALA A 462 23.69 -5.07 -2.03
C ALA A 462 23.09 -6.40 -2.54
N GLY A 463 23.22 -7.50 -1.78
CA GLY A 463 22.72 -8.82 -2.17
C GLY A 463 21.22 -9.04 -1.95
N THR A 464 20.77 -10.27 -2.16
CA THR A 464 19.35 -10.66 -2.06
C THR A 464 19.07 -11.44 -0.76
N LEU A 465 18.10 -11.00 0.03
CA LEU A 465 17.45 -11.81 1.06
C LEU A 465 16.14 -12.35 0.49
N LYS A 466 15.94 -13.65 0.53
CA LYS A 466 14.76 -14.30 -0.05
C LYS A 466 13.95 -15.01 1.02
N PHE A 467 12.68 -14.64 1.18
CA PHE A 467 11.73 -15.33 2.03
C PHE A 467 10.80 -16.23 1.23
N THR A 468 10.64 -17.48 1.69
CA THR A 468 9.77 -18.47 1.04
C THR A 468 8.59 -18.93 1.91
N ALA A 469 8.63 -18.64 3.21
CA ALA A 469 7.60 -18.99 4.19
C ALA A 469 6.78 -17.77 4.64
N ALA A 470 5.58 -18.02 5.16
CA ALA A 470 4.72 -17.00 5.76
C ALA A 470 5.31 -16.55 7.10
N ASN A 471 6.00 -15.43 7.11
CA ASN A 471 6.67 -14.84 8.26
C ASN A 471 5.68 -14.08 9.16
N THR A 472 5.99 -14.03 10.46
CA THR A 472 5.12 -13.47 11.50
C THR A 472 5.90 -12.60 12.51
N TYR A 473 7.01 -11.97 12.09
CA TYR A 473 7.68 -10.96 12.91
C TYR A 473 6.83 -9.68 12.99
N ALA A 474 6.82 -9.00 14.13
CA ALA A 474 5.76 -8.04 14.48
C ALA A 474 6.09 -6.58 14.12
N ASN A 475 7.36 -6.17 14.19
CA ASN A 475 7.76 -4.76 14.19
C ASN A 475 8.13 -4.23 12.79
N GLY A 476 7.67 -4.88 11.72
CA GLY A 476 7.84 -4.43 10.34
C GLY A 476 9.17 -4.78 9.67
N THR A 477 9.35 -4.22 8.47
CA THR A 477 10.48 -4.48 7.57
C THR A 477 11.09 -3.18 7.08
N THR A 478 12.40 -3.02 7.26
CA THR A 478 13.19 -1.98 6.59
C THR A 478 14.05 -2.62 5.51
N ILE A 479 14.11 -2.02 4.32
CA ILE A 479 15.04 -2.40 3.25
C ILE A 479 15.97 -1.21 3.00
N GLY A 480 17.14 -1.23 3.63
CA GLY A 480 18.19 -0.23 3.46
C GLY A 480 19.05 -0.45 2.22
N GLY A 481 19.21 -1.70 1.77
CA GLY A 481 20.02 -2.03 0.60
C GLY A 481 19.71 -3.38 -0.04
N GLY A 482 20.03 -3.49 -1.33
CA GLY A 482 19.89 -4.74 -2.10
C GLY A 482 18.43 -5.13 -2.32
N ILE A 483 18.16 -6.44 -2.40
CA ILE A 483 16.81 -6.95 -2.71
C ILE A 483 16.28 -7.75 -1.51
N LEU A 484 15.06 -7.46 -1.07
CA LEU A 484 14.23 -8.42 -0.32
C LEU A 484 13.22 -9.03 -1.29
N GLN A 485 13.38 -10.32 -1.59
CA GLN A 485 12.52 -11.05 -2.52
C GLN A 485 11.57 -11.98 -1.75
N LEU A 486 10.29 -11.95 -2.11
CA LEU A 486 9.29 -12.91 -1.65
C LEU A 486 9.08 -13.99 -2.73
N SER A 487 8.63 -15.17 -2.31
CA SER A 487 8.21 -16.23 -3.23
C SER A 487 7.37 -17.26 -2.49
N GLY A 488 6.57 -18.05 -3.21
CA GLY A 488 5.71 -19.06 -2.58
C GLY A 488 4.76 -18.43 -1.56
N SER A 489 4.93 -18.78 -0.28
CA SER A 489 4.13 -18.22 0.82
C SER A 489 4.82 -17.06 1.54
N GLY A 490 5.88 -16.48 0.97
CA GLY A 490 6.65 -15.39 1.56
C GLY A 490 5.82 -14.17 1.96
N THR A 491 5.96 -13.70 3.20
CA THR A 491 5.34 -12.45 3.69
C THR A 491 6.34 -11.49 4.36
N LEU A 492 5.93 -10.23 4.50
CA LEU A 492 6.68 -9.16 5.19
C LEU A 492 6.44 -9.10 6.71
N GLY A 493 6.05 -10.21 7.32
CA GLY A 493 5.73 -10.28 8.75
C GLY A 493 4.25 -10.00 9.03
N ASP A 494 3.98 -9.55 10.25
CA ASP A 494 2.63 -9.17 10.71
C ASP A 494 2.11 -7.95 9.94
N ILE A 495 0.80 -7.93 9.65
CA ILE A 495 0.15 -6.84 8.92
C ILE A 495 0.13 -5.51 9.68
N ALA A 496 0.37 -5.53 11.00
CA ALA A 496 0.56 -4.34 11.82
C ALA A 496 1.98 -3.74 11.69
N GLY A 497 2.90 -4.48 11.08
CA GLY A 497 4.26 -4.03 10.80
C GLY A 497 4.31 -2.98 9.68
N ASP A 498 5.14 -1.96 9.88
CA ASP A 498 5.42 -0.94 8.88
C ASP A 498 6.42 -1.46 7.83
N LEU A 499 6.33 -0.95 6.60
CA LEU A 499 7.30 -1.21 5.52
C LEU A 499 8.02 0.07 5.14
N SER A 500 9.35 0.03 5.18
CA SER A 500 10.21 1.12 4.70
C SER A 500 11.19 0.62 3.64
N VAL A 501 11.13 1.19 2.43
CA VAL A 501 12.03 0.82 1.31
C VAL A 501 12.92 2.02 0.95
N ASN A 502 14.11 2.05 1.53
CA ASN A 502 15.02 3.18 1.45
C ASN A 502 15.89 3.15 0.19
N THR A 503 16.59 4.25 -0.07
CA THR A 503 17.51 4.38 -1.21
C THR A 503 18.52 3.23 -1.26
N GLY A 504 18.58 2.53 -2.39
CA GLY A 504 19.44 1.36 -2.58
C GLY A 504 18.75 0.03 -2.24
N GLY A 505 17.58 0.05 -1.59
CA GLY A 505 16.74 -1.10 -1.31
C GLY A 505 15.69 -1.37 -2.39
N THR A 506 15.37 -2.63 -2.62
CA THR A 506 14.31 -3.10 -3.51
C THR A 506 13.46 -4.15 -2.80
N LEU A 507 12.14 -3.95 -2.76
CA LEU A 507 11.18 -5.00 -2.46
C LEU A 507 10.76 -5.67 -3.78
N ASP A 508 10.99 -6.97 -3.90
CA ASP A 508 10.43 -7.79 -4.97
C ASP A 508 9.32 -8.69 -4.41
N LEU A 509 8.08 -8.40 -4.81
CA LEU A 509 6.89 -9.11 -4.36
C LEU A 509 6.85 -10.57 -4.84
N GLY A 510 7.57 -10.94 -5.90
CA GLY A 510 7.66 -12.32 -6.40
C GLY A 510 6.32 -13.07 -6.52
N GLY A 511 5.25 -12.36 -6.89
CA GLY A 511 3.90 -12.89 -7.07
C GLY A 511 3.06 -12.98 -5.80
N THR A 512 3.57 -12.55 -4.65
CA THR A 512 2.84 -12.56 -3.38
C THR A 512 2.23 -11.20 -3.08
N SER A 513 0.94 -11.16 -2.79
CA SER A 513 0.28 -9.92 -2.34
C SER A 513 0.53 -9.71 -0.85
N GLN A 514 0.87 -8.49 -0.48
CA GLN A 514 1.27 -8.12 0.89
C GLN A 514 0.33 -7.07 1.46
N THR A 515 0.15 -7.13 2.79
CA THR A 515 -0.53 -6.10 3.56
C THR A 515 0.43 -5.60 4.63
N VAL A 516 0.57 -4.29 4.73
CA VAL A 516 1.42 -3.61 5.70
C VAL A 516 0.62 -2.52 6.40
N ASN A 517 1.11 -2.04 7.54
CA ASN A 517 0.51 -0.90 8.22
C ASN A 517 0.88 0.40 7.49
N ASN A 518 1.97 1.07 7.88
CA ASN A 518 2.47 2.22 7.13
C ASN A 518 3.40 1.79 5.99
N PHE A 519 3.40 2.54 4.89
CA PHE A 519 4.32 2.33 3.78
C PHE A 519 5.14 3.59 3.48
N GLY A 520 6.45 3.49 3.59
CA GLY A 520 7.34 4.60 3.31
C GLY A 520 8.70 4.19 2.75
N GLY A 521 9.59 5.17 2.66
CA GLY A 521 10.97 4.97 2.21
C GLY A 521 11.53 6.19 1.47
N THR A 522 12.84 6.36 1.55
CA THR A 522 13.54 7.57 1.06
C THR A 522 13.94 7.56 -0.41
N GLY A 523 13.74 6.45 -1.15
CA GLY A 523 14.16 6.38 -2.55
C GLY A 523 14.34 5.00 -3.18
N GLY A 524 13.90 3.92 -2.53
CA GLY A 524 14.06 2.55 -3.02
C GLY A 524 13.11 2.17 -4.16
N SER A 525 12.96 0.87 -4.43
CA SER A 525 12.02 0.37 -5.46
C SER A 525 11.13 -0.76 -4.98
N VAL A 526 9.90 -0.82 -5.50
CA VAL A 526 9.00 -1.97 -5.36
C VAL A 526 8.75 -2.56 -6.74
N THR A 527 8.94 -3.86 -6.90
CA THR A 527 8.74 -4.59 -8.16
C THR A 527 8.05 -5.94 -7.94
N ASN A 528 7.76 -6.63 -9.04
CA ASN A 528 7.23 -7.99 -9.04
C ASN A 528 7.87 -8.82 -10.15
N SER A 529 8.87 -9.64 -9.81
CA SER A 529 9.59 -10.49 -10.75
C SER A 529 8.86 -11.77 -11.16
N SER A 530 7.69 -12.05 -10.59
CA SER A 530 6.82 -13.17 -10.99
C SER A 530 5.78 -12.74 -12.01
N SER A 531 5.41 -13.63 -12.94
CA SER A 531 4.34 -13.39 -13.91
C SER A 531 2.95 -13.29 -13.26
N THR A 532 2.80 -13.78 -12.03
CA THR A 532 1.56 -13.63 -11.25
C THR A 532 1.46 -12.20 -10.73
N ALA A 533 0.36 -11.51 -10.98
CA ALA A 533 0.12 -10.17 -10.47
C ALA A 533 0.17 -10.12 -8.94
N ALA A 534 0.76 -9.06 -8.38
CA ALA A 534 0.89 -8.89 -6.94
C ALA A 534 0.34 -7.53 -6.50
N ARG A 535 -0.24 -7.49 -5.30
CA ARG A 535 -0.84 -6.29 -4.72
C ARG A 535 -0.15 -5.92 -3.41
N LEU A 536 0.23 -4.66 -3.26
CA LEU A 536 0.65 -4.10 -1.98
C LEU A 536 -0.51 -3.30 -1.37
N THR A 537 -0.91 -3.68 -0.17
CA THR A 537 -2.01 -3.07 0.59
C THR A 537 -1.47 -2.33 1.80
N MET A 538 -1.84 -1.07 1.95
CA MET A 538 -1.41 -0.18 3.03
C MET A 538 -2.61 0.16 3.90
N ASN A 539 -2.56 -0.21 5.18
CA ASN A 539 -3.64 0.06 6.14
C ASN A 539 -3.48 1.40 6.85
N GLY A 540 -2.27 1.91 6.94
CA GLY A 540 -1.91 3.17 7.60
C GLY A 540 -1.57 4.28 6.60
N ALA A 541 -0.85 5.28 7.09
CA ALA A 541 -0.35 6.39 6.28
C ALA A 541 1.08 6.11 5.79
N GLY A 542 1.69 7.02 5.04
CA GLY A 542 3.12 6.96 4.81
C GLY A 542 3.60 7.81 3.64
N THR A 543 4.91 7.90 3.49
CA THR A 543 5.57 8.69 2.45
C THR A 543 6.63 7.84 1.79
N PHE A 544 6.44 7.56 0.51
CA PHE A 544 7.38 6.80 -0.30
C PHE A 544 7.92 7.67 -1.44
N SER A 545 9.22 7.89 -1.44
CA SER A 545 9.94 8.67 -2.44
C SER A 545 10.69 7.80 -3.45
N GLY A 546 10.27 6.53 -3.62
CA GLY A 546 10.89 5.58 -4.53
C GLY A 546 10.06 5.28 -5.77
N ALA A 547 10.48 4.27 -6.53
CA ALA A 547 9.80 3.85 -7.76
C ALA A 547 9.05 2.53 -7.56
N ILE A 548 7.75 2.53 -7.80
CA ILE A 548 6.90 1.32 -7.87
C ILE A 548 6.75 0.95 -9.34
N VAL A 549 7.30 -0.19 -9.73
CA VAL A 549 7.41 -0.62 -11.13
C VAL A 549 6.84 -2.01 -11.34
N ASN A 550 6.40 -2.30 -12.55
CA ASN A 550 6.17 -3.69 -12.93
C ASN A 550 7.53 -4.40 -13.09
N GLY A 551 7.57 -5.68 -12.76
CA GLY A 551 8.63 -6.57 -13.21
C GLY A 551 8.15 -7.39 -14.39
N THR A 552 8.15 -8.72 -14.25
CA THR A 552 7.53 -9.61 -15.25
C THR A 552 6.01 -9.61 -15.11
N GLY A 553 5.49 -9.48 -13.89
CA GLY A 553 4.07 -9.31 -13.60
C GLY A 553 3.74 -7.91 -13.12
N THR A 554 2.44 -7.61 -13.05
CA THR A 554 1.95 -6.29 -12.64
C THR A 554 2.01 -6.10 -11.13
N VAL A 555 2.30 -4.87 -10.71
CA VAL A 555 2.08 -4.40 -9.33
C VAL A 555 0.77 -3.61 -9.27
N ALA A 556 -0.02 -3.82 -8.22
CA ALA A 556 -1.21 -3.06 -7.89
C ALA A 556 -1.15 -2.54 -6.45
N LEU A 557 -1.87 -1.45 -6.15
CA LEU A 557 -1.88 -0.82 -4.83
C LEU A 557 -3.28 -0.78 -4.22
N THR A 558 -3.40 -0.99 -2.91
CA THR A 558 -4.59 -0.60 -2.13
C THR A 558 -4.21 0.31 -0.98
N LYS A 559 -4.92 1.41 -0.81
CA LYS A 559 -4.95 2.19 0.42
C LYS A 559 -6.26 1.92 1.17
N ASN A 560 -6.15 1.38 2.38
CA ASN A 560 -7.26 1.16 3.32
C ASN A 560 -7.22 2.21 4.43
N ASN A 561 -8.33 2.35 5.15
CA ASN A 561 -8.50 3.22 6.32
C ASN A 561 -8.16 4.70 6.05
N SER A 562 -8.31 5.54 7.07
CA SER A 562 -7.95 6.96 7.01
C SER A 562 -6.44 7.18 6.88
N GLY A 563 -6.03 8.44 6.70
CA GLY A 563 -4.64 8.83 6.54
C GLY A 563 -4.18 8.94 5.08
N THR A 564 -3.02 9.56 4.89
CA THR A 564 -2.49 9.91 3.56
C THR A 564 -1.34 8.99 3.19
N LEU A 565 -1.40 8.39 2.00
CA LEU A 565 -0.24 7.81 1.32
C LEU A 565 0.32 8.83 0.35
N SER A 566 1.53 9.33 0.62
CA SER A 566 2.27 10.24 -0.24
C SER A 566 3.23 9.46 -1.14
N LEU A 567 3.02 9.53 -2.45
CA LEU A 567 3.96 9.08 -3.46
C LEU A 567 4.69 10.32 -3.99
N ILE A 568 5.99 10.38 -3.74
CA ILE A 568 6.84 11.51 -4.14
C ILE A 568 7.68 11.06 -5.33
N SER A 569 7.64 11.82 -6.43
CA SER A 569 8.59 11.58 -7.52
C SER A 569 10.02 11.85 -7.00
N SER A 570 10.94 10.91 -7.22
CA SER A 570 12.35 11.15 -6.95
C SER A 570 13.17 10.99 -8.22
N ALA A 571 14.44 11.40 -8.13
CA ALA A 571 15.41 11.24 -9.21
C ALA A 571 15.62 9.77 -9.63
N THR A 572 15.14 8.78 -8.86
CA THR A 572 15.38 7.34 -9.11
C THR A 572 14.38 6.68 -10.06
N GLY A 573 13.34 7.39 -10.54
CA GLY A 573 12.45 6.94 -11.61
C GLY A 573 10.95 7.08 -11.32
N SER A 574 10.12 7.11 -12.37
CA SER A 574 8.66 7.23 -12.25
C SER A 574 7.99 5.93 -11.84
N ASN A 575 6.82 5.99 -11.20
CA ASN A 575 6.03 4.80 -10.91
C ASN A 575 5.45 4.23 -12.22
N THR A 576 5.78 3.00 -12.60
CA THR A 576 5.31 2.39 -13.87
C THR A 576 4.32 1.25 -13.68
N TYR A 577 3.94 0.96 -12.43
CA TYR A 577 2.97 -0.08 -12.13
C TYR A 577 1.65 0.12 -12.88
N SER A 578 1.05 -0.98 -13.35
CA SER A 578 -0.14 -0.94 -14.21
C SER A 578 -1.35 -1.71 -13.67
N GLY A 579 -1.21 -2.39 -12.52
CA GLY A 579 -2.31 -3.13 -11.88
C GLY A 579 -3.40 -2.24 -11.26
N GLY A 580 -3.20 -0.92 -11.26
CA GLY A 580 -4.13 0.08 -10.73
C GLY A 580 -3.99 0.31 -9.22
N THR A 581 -4.70 1.34 -8.74
CA THR A 581 -4.72 1.78 -7.35
C THR A 581 -6.16 1.81 -6.84
N GLN A 582 -6.44 1.09 -5.77
CA GLN A 582 -7.74 1.13 -5.08
C GLN A 582 -7.61 1.97 -3.81
N LEU A 583 -8.47 2.96 -3.65
CA LEU A 583 -8.67 3.67 -2.40
C LEU A 583 -9.97 3.14 -1.77
N ASN A 584 -9.83 2.42 -0.66
CA ASN A 584 -10.95 2.00 0.19
C ASN A 584 -11.17 2.98 1.36
N GLY A 585 -10.17 3.83 1.64
CA GLY A 585 -10.21 4.89 2.63
C GLY A 585 -9.03 5.85 2.46
N GLY A 586 -9.15 7.06 3.01
CA GLY A 586 -8.03 8.00 3.09
C GLY A 586 -7.65 8.66 1.76
N THR A 587 -6.44 9.22 1.71
CA THR A 587 -5.99 10.07 0.59
C THR A 587 -4.74 9.50 -0.07
N LEU A 588 -4.71 9.49 -1.40
CA LEU A 588 -3.50 9.30 -2.20
C LEU A 588 -2.96 10.66 -2.62
N LEU A 589 -1.82 11.04 -2.07
CA LEU A 589 -1.13 12.28 -2.41
C LEU A 589 0.00 11.98 -3.39
N GLY A 590 -0.02 12.61 -4.55
CA GLY A 590 1.10 12.67 -5.47
C GLY A 590 1.82 14.01 -5.31
N THR A 591 3.09 13.97 -4.92
CA THR A 591 3.94 15.16 -4.91
C THR A 591 5.02 15.05 -5.98
N ASP A 592 5.17 16.09 -6.79
CA ASP A 592 6.24 16.18 -7.77
C ASP A 592 6.98 17.51 -7.63
N SER A 593 8.26 17.44 -7.26
CA SER A 593 9.12 18.61 -7.13
C SER A 593 9.90 18.93 -8.40
N THR A 594 9.71 18.16 -9.49
CA THR A 594 10.41 18.43 -10.76
C THR A 594 9.81 19.66 -11.45
N VAL A 595 10.68 20.57 -11.90
CA VAL A 595 10.28 21.72 -12.71
C VAL A 595 10.20 21.26 -14.17
N TYR A 596 8.99 21.13 -14.69
CA TYR A 596 8.74 20.66 -16.05
C TYR A 596 9.07 21.72 -17.10
N THR A 597 10.18 21.63 -17.84
CA THR A 597 10.45 22.59 -18.94
C THR A 597 9.76 22.14 -20.25
N GLY A 598 8.90 22.99 -20.84
CA GLY A 598 8.22 22.72 -22.13
C GLY A 598 6.68 22.67 -22.07
N THR A 599 6.03 22.70 -23.25
CA THR A 599 4.56 22.88 -23.40
C THR A 599 3.73 21.64 -23.06
N SER A 600 4.32 20.44 -23.01
CA SER A 600 3.66 19.23 -22.50
C SER A 600 4.72 18.22 -22.05
N PRO A 601 4.94 18.02 -20.74
CA PRO A 601 5.81 16.94 -20.29
C PRO A 601 5.23 15.58 -20.70
N ALA A 602 6.12 14.61 -20.92
CA ALA A 602 5.76 13.21 -21.05
C ALA A 602 4.86 12.77 -19.88
N THR A 603 3.99 11.77 -20.10
CA THR A 603 2.98 11.34 -19.13
C THR A 603 3.59 11.15 -17.75
N ASN A 604 3.20 11.99 -16.79
CA ASN A 604 3.64 11.92 -15.41
C ASN A 604 3.02 10.68 -14.77
N LYS A 605 3.83 9.68 -14.47
CA LYS A 605 3.35 8.40 -13.94
C LYS A 605 3.36 8.36 -12.41
N LEU A 606 3.14 9.48 -11.72
CA LEU A 606 3.16 9.56 -10.26
C LEU A 606 2.25 8.52 -9.59
N PHE A 607 1.07 8.29 -10.18
CA PHE A 607 0.09 7.30 -9.72
C PHE A 607 0.13 6.01 -10.54
N GLY A 608 1.27 5.67 -11.15
CA GLY A 608 1.38 4.55 -12.07
C GLY A 608 0.66 4.81 -13.38
N THR A 609 0.32 3.73 -14.10
CA THR A 609 -0.37 3.78 -15.40
C THR A 609 -1.74 3.09 -15.39
N GLY A 610 -2.09 2.42 -14.29
CA GLY A 610 -3.38 1.75 -14.13
C GLY A 610 -4.50 2.69 -13.70
N THR A 611 -5.71 2.15 -13.58
CA THR A 611 -6.90 2.86 -13.11
C THR A 611 -6.81 3.18 -11.62
N ILE A 612 -7.24 4.38 -11.23
CA ILE A 612 -7.47 4.77 -9.84
C ILE A 612 -8.96 4.55 -9.53
N THR A 613 -9.26 3.67 -8.58
CA THR A 613 -10.63 3.41 -8.12
C THR A 613 -10.81 4.02 -6.73
N MET A 614 -11.85 4.81 -6.55
CA MET A 614 -12.10 5.60 -5.34
C MET A 614 -13.47 5.25 -4.75
N ALA A 615 -13.48 4.80 -3.50
CA ALA A 615 -14.68 4.55 -2.70
C ALA A 615 -15.15 5.81 -1.94
N ASP A 616 -16.21 5.69 -1.14
CA ASP A 616 -16.72 6.78 -0.30
C ASP A 616 -15.65 7.36 0.63
N ALA A 617 -15.65 8.69 0.78
CA ALA A 617 -14.76 9.44 1.65
C ALA A 617 -13.26 9.23 1.35
N THR A 618 -12.92 8.96 0.09
CA THR A 618 -11.53 8.87 -0.38
C THR A 618 -11.11 10.11 -1.15
N GLY A 619 -9.80 10.30 -1.34
CA GLY A 619 -9.33 11.40 -2.16
C GLY A 619 -8.01 11.18 -2.88
N VAL A 620 -7.84 11.91 -3.98
CA VAL A 620 -6.57 12.07 -4.68
C VAL A 620 -6.13 13.53 -4.54
N GLN A 621 -4.92 13.73 -4.03
CA GLN A 621 -4.28 15.03 -3.98
C GLN A 621 -3.15 15.07 -5.00
N VAL A 622 -3.12 16.13 -5.80
CA VAL A 622 -2.01 16.41 -6.72
C VAL A 622 -1.34 17.70 -6.25
N ARG A 623 -0.03 17.61 -5.95
CA ARG A 623 0.82 18.72 -5.53
C ARG A 623 2.01 18.79 -6.48
N VAL A 624 1.87 19.61 -7.52
CA VAL A 624 2.88 19.74 -8.56
C VAL A 624 3.10 21.19 -8.91
N ASP A 625 4.36 21.54 -9.17
CA ASP A 625 4.73 22.82 -9.73
C ASP A 625 4.90 22.64 -11.24
N GLY A 626 4.22 23.48 -12.03
CA GLY A 626 4.44 23.50 -13.48
C GLY A 626 5.84 24.01 -13.84
N ASP A 627 6.04 24.36 -15.10
CA ASP A 627 7.29 24.95 -15.64
C ASP A 627 7.77 26.28 -15.01
N GLY A 628 7.06 26.81 -14.01
CA GLY A 628 7.35 28.12 -13.45
C GLY A 628 7.04 29.29 -14.38
N THR A 629 6.47 29.09 -15.57
CA THR A 629 6.09 30.15 -16.52
C THR A 629 4.59 30.48 -16.45
N THR A 630 4.20 31.61 -17.02
CA THR A 630 2.79 32.02 -17.19
C THR A 630 2.10 31.31 -18.36
N ALA A 631 2.82 30.56 -19.19
CA ALA A 631 2.23 29.83 -20.30
C ALA A 631 1.32 28.70 -19.79
N ALA A 632 0.24 28.43 -20.52
CA ALA A 632 -0.61 27.28 -20.26
C ALA A 632 0.20 25.98 -20.45
N GLN A 633 0.08 25.05 -19.51
CA GLN A 633 0.74 23.75 -19.58
C GLN A 633 -0.25 22.66 -19.13
N THR A 634 -0.21 21.52 -19.79
CA THR A 634 -0.97 20.32 -19.42
C THR A 634 -0.03 19.29 -18.81
N LEU A 635 -0.28 18.91 -17.56
CA LEU A 635 0.40 17.84 -16.86
C LEU A 635 -0.46 16.59 -16.99
N ASN A 636 -0.05 15.68 -17.86
CA ASN A 636 -0.83 14.48 -18.19
C ASN A 636 -0.43 13.30 -17.31
N TYR A 637 -1.35 12.80 -16.48
CA TYR A 637 -1.20 11.58 -15.69
C TYR A 637 -1.73 10.35 -16.43
N GLY A 638 -2.76 10.54 -17.27
CA GLY A 638 -3.32 9.48 -18.11
C GLY A 638 -4.08 8.37 -17.37
N ASN A 639 -4.01 8.28 -16.03
CA ASN A 639 -4.78 7.30 -15.26
C ASN A 639 -6.28 7.49 -15.48
N ALA A 640 -7.00 6.42 -15.80
CA ALA A 640 -8.46 6.43 -15.68
C ALA A 640 -8.85 6.52 -14.20
N VAL A 641 -9.97 7.15 -13.90
CA VAL A 641 -10.53 7.32 -12.56
C VAL A 641 -11.93 6.71 -12.52
N THR A 642 -12.17 5.81 -11.57
CA THR A 642 -13.47 5.17 -11.36
C THR A 642 -13.98 5.49 -9.97
N LEU A 643 -15.19 6.04 -9.87
CA LEU A 643 -15.84 6.37 -8.60
C LEU A 643 -16.93 5.36 -8.26
N THR A 644 -16.73 4.63 -7.17
CA THR A 644 -17.76 3.72 -6.60
C THR A 644 -18.52 4.36 -5.44
N GLY A 645 -18.21 5.62 -5.11
CA GLY A 645 -18.81 6.43 -4.06
C GLY A 645 -18.40 7.90 -4.16
N SER A 646 -18.68 8.68 -3.13
CA SER A 646 -18.33 10.09 -2.99
C SER A 646 -16.83 10.28 -2.72
N ALA A 647 -16.11 10.90 -3.66
CA ALA A 647 -14.66 11.09 -3.56
C ALA A 647 -14.23 12.53 -3.85
N THR A 648 -13.01 12.88 -3.46
CA THR A 648 -12.43 14.22 -3.65
C THR A 648 -11.18 14.17 -4.52
N VAL A 649 -11.11 15.04 -5.53
CA VAL A 649 -9.87 15.35 -6.23
C VAL A 649 -9.45 16.77 -5.86
N ASP A 650 -8.32 16.88 -5.18
CA ASP A 650 -7.75 18.13 -4.70
C ASP A 650 -6.50 18.48 -5.53
N ILE A 651 -6.63 19.51 -6.35
CA ILE A 651 -5.57 20.02 -7.22
C ILE A 651 -5.04 21.35 -6.70
N ASN A 652 -3.80 21.35 -6.21
CA ASN A 652 -3.14 22.54 -5.69
C ASN A 652 -1.68 22.64 -6.18
N ARG A 653 -1.13 23.86 -6.14
CA ARG A 653 0.31 24.08 -6.31
C ARG A 653 1.08 23.44 -5.16
N ASN A 654 2.32 23.04 -5.42
CA ASN A 654 3.23 22.62 -4.36
C ASN A 654 3.89 23.85 -3.69
N ILE A 655 4.22 24.92 -4.45
CA ILE A 655 4.70 26.22 -3.91
C ILE A 655 3.83 27.45 -4.28
N SER A 656 3.75 28.42 -3.37
CA SER A 656 2.95 29.66 -3.52
C SER A 656 3.68 30.73 -4.36
N SER A 657 3.34 30.88 -5.63
CA SER A 657 3.71 32.05 -6.45
C SER A 657 2.58 32.42 -7.43
N THR A 658 2.68 33.60 -8.05
CA THR A 658 1.65 34.31 -8.84
C THR A 658 0.82 33.40 -9.75
N ALA A 659 -0.49 33.67 -9.84
CA ALA A 659 -1.50 32.87 -10.53
C ALA A 659 -1.11 32.48 -11.97
N LYS A 660 -1.15 31.17 -12.25
CA LYS A 660 -0.79 30.50 -13.50
C LYS A 660 -1.81 29.40 -13.79
N THR A 661 -2.49 29.43 -14.92
CA THR A 661 -3.45 28.41 -15.37
C THR A 661 -2.70 27.15 -15.81
N LYS A 662 -2.85 26.05 -15.06
CA LYS A 662 -2.29 24.74 -15.40
C LYS A 662 -3.42 23.71 -15.48
N THR A 663 -3.29 22.75 -16.39
CA THR A 663 -4.25 21.66 -16.54
C THR A 663 -3.66 20.38 -15.98
N ILE A 664 -4.30 19.79 -14.98
CA ILE A 664 -4.01 18.46 -14.46
C ILE A 664 -4.91 17.48 -15.21
N ALA A 665 -4.33 16.69 -16.11
CA ALA A 665 -5.09 15.82 -17.00
C ALA A 665 -5.00 14.36 -16.56
N PHE A 666 -6.15 13.77 -16.27
CA PHE A 666 -6.34 12.33 -16.12
C PHE A 666 -6.90 11.72 -17.40
N GLY A 667 -7.00 10.39 -17.43
CA GLY A 667 -7.65 9.63 -18.49
C GLY A 667 -9.17 9.75 -18.45
N ASN A 668 -9.87 8.63 -18.52
CA ASN A 668 -11.34 8.60 -18.49
C ASN A 668 -11.86 8.71 -17.05
N LEU A 669 -13.00 9.37 -16.86
CA LEU A 669 -13.75 9.39 -15.61
C LEU A 669 -14.96 8.45 -15.75
N ASN A 670 -15.07 7.44 -14.89
CA ASN A 670 -16.20 6.53 -14.83
C ASN A 670 -16.95 6.76 -13.52
N MET A 671 -18.25 7.05 -13.59
CA MET A 671 -19.08 7.31 -12.41
C MET A 671 -20.38 6.51 -12.48
N ALA A 672 -20.73 5.89 -11.35
CA ALA A 672 -22.06 5.34 -11.12
C ALA A 672 -22.92 6.41 -10.41
N ALA A 673 -23.77 6.00 -9.45
CA ALA A 673 -24.44 6.92 -8.54
C ALA A 673 -23.45 7.49 -7.49
N SER A 674 -22.61 8.45 -7.92
CA SER A 674 -21.42 8.90 -7.17
C SER A 674 -21.24 10.41 -7.23
N THR A 675 -20.58 10.97 -6.21
CA THR A 675 -20.20 12.39 -6.17
C THR A 675 -18.70 12.58 -6.41
N LEU A 676 -18.33 13.48 -7.31
CA LEU A 676 -16.96 13.99 -7.46
C LEU A 676 -16.86 15.39 -6.86
N ASN A 677 -16.11 15.54 -5.78
CA ASN A 677 -15.73 16.83 -5.24
C ASN A 677 -14.40 17.27 -5.85
N VAL A 678 -14.39 18.38 -6.57
CA VAL A 678 -13.16 18.96 -7.13
C VAL A 678 -12.82 20.20 -6.31
N VAL A 679 -11.72 20.15 -5.57
CA VAL A 679 -11.28 21.24 -4.71
C VAL A 679 -9.84 21.65 -5.07
N GLY A 680 -9.43 22.81 -4.56
CA GLY A 680 -8.15 23.40 -4.92
C GLY A 680 -8.19 24.91 -4.81
N GLY A 681 -7.02 25.53 -4.88
CA GLY A 681 -6.86 26.96 -5.11
C GLY A 681 -6.21 27.20 -6.46
N ASN A 682 -5.97 28.47 -6.79
CA ASN A 682 -4.99 28.88 -7.81
C ASN A 682 -5.38 28.78 -9.31
N SER A 683 -6.67 28.63 -9.65
CA SER A 683 -7.15 28.62 -11.05
C SER A 683 -6.60 27.45 -11.89
N TYR A 684 -6.41 26.29 -11.27
CA TYR A 684 -6.06 25.06 -11.97
C TYR A 684 -7.31 24.43 -12.61
N VAL A 685 -7.08 23.74 -13.73
CA VAL A 685 -8.10 22.97 -14.45
C VAL A 685 -7.84 21.49 -14.18
N LEU A 686 -8.82 20.78 -13.64
CA LEU A 686 -8.83 19.31 -13.64
C LEU A 686 -9.46 18.86 -14.96
N ARG A 687 -8.76 18.08 -15.76
CA ARG A 687 -9.26 17.60 -17.05
C ARG A 687 -9.38 16.08 -17.06
N PHE A 688 -10.49 15.58 -17.58
CA PHE A 688 -10.66 14.19 -17.98
C PHE A 688 -10.89 14.10 -19.49
N ASN A 689 -10.50 12.97 -20.09
CA ASN A 689 -10.70 12.71 -21.51
C ASN A 689 -12.19 12.49 -21.80
N THR A 690 -12.77 11.43 -21.26
CA THR A 690 -14.21 11.09 -21.40
C THR A 690 -14.87 10.99 -20.03
N LEU A 691 -16.18 11.20 -19.97
CA LEU A 691 -17.02 10.89 -18.81
C LEU A 691 -17.96 9.74 -19.18
N THR A 692 -17.87 8.62 -18.49
CA THR A 692 -18.82 7.50 -18.60
C THR A 692 -19.73 7.49 -17.38
N LEU A 693 -21.04 7.55 -17.60
CA LEU A 693 -22.05 7.51 -16.54
C LEU A 693 -22.82 6.19 -16.60
N THR A 694 -22.87 5.48 -15.49
CA THR A 694 -23.76 4.31 -15.28
C THR A 694 -24.88 4.60 -14.29
N GLY A 695 -24.91 5.78 -13.69
CA GLY A 695 -25.96 6.31 -12.82
C GLY A 695 -25.90 7.84 -12.74
N ALA A 696 -26.76 8.43 -11.92
CA ALA A 696 -26.80 9.88 -11.67
C ALA A 696 -25.52 10.36 -10.96
N ALA A 697 -24.88 11.41 -11.49
CA ALA A 697 -23.60 11.90 -10.97
C ALA A 697 -23.72 13.31 -10.40
N ASP A 698 -23.08 13.55 -9.25
CA ASP A 698 -22.92 14.89 -8.70
C ASP A 698 -21.49 15.38 -8.92
N LEU A 699 -21.33 16.54 -9.56
CA LEU A 699 -20.06 17.20 -9.81
C LEU A 699 -19.99 18.48 -8.97
N ASN A 700 -19.36 18.40 -7.81
CA ASN A 700 -19.18 19.53 -6.91
C ASN A 700 -17.84 20.22 -7.17
N VAL A 701 -17.88 21.36 -7.87
CA VAL A 701 -16.66 22.10 -8.25
C VAL A 701 -16.48 23.30 -7.32
N GLY A 702 -15.43 23.24 -6.50
CA GLY A 702 -15.08 24.26 -5.51
C GLY A 702 -14.71 25.62 -6.13
N ALA A 703 -14.75 26.65 -5.29
CA ALA A 703 -14.48 28.03 -5.70
C ALA A 703 -13.08 28.19 -6.33
N GLY A 704 -13.00 28.86 -7.48
CA GLY A 704 -11.72 29.14 -8.16
C GLY A 704 -11.07 27.94 -8.84
N VAL A 705 -11.78 26.82 -8.98
CA VAL A 705 -11.36 25.61 -9.68
C VAL A 705 -12.23 25.39 -10.93
N SER A 706 -11.64 24.80 -11.97
CA SER A 706 -12.38 24.35 -13.15
C SER A 706 -12.25 22.84 -13.34
N LEU A 707 -13.37 22.17 -13.63
CA LEU A 707 -13.44 20.79 -14.09
C LEU A 707 -13.76 20.77 -15.57
N MET A 708 -12.92 20.14 -16.38
CA MET A 708 -13.05 20.07 -17.82
C MET A 708 -13.24 18.63 -18.30
N LEU A 709 -14.31 18.40 -19.04
CA LEU A 709 -14.62 17.15 -19.70
C LEU A 709 -14.34 17.32 -21.20
N ASN A 710 -13.27 16.70 -21.68
CA ASN A 710 -12.67 17.01 -22.98
C ASN A 710 -13.42 16.38 -24.17
N SER A 711 -14.23 15.36 -23.96
CA SER A 711 -14.87 14.54 -25.01
C SER A 711 -16.28 14.08 -24.62
N THR A 712 -16.87 13.17 -25.41
CA THR A 712 -18.25 12.68 -25.30
C THR A 712 -18.59 12.13 -23.92
N ILE A 713 -19.74 12.57 -23.37
CA ILE A 713 -20.39 11.92 -22.23
C ILE A 713 -21.06 10.65 -22.74
N VAL A 714 -20.65 9.49 -22.20
CA VAL A 714 -21.18 8.17 -22.58
C VAL A 714 -22.12 7.71 -21.48
N GLY A 715 -23.43 7.83 -21.70
CA GLY A 715 -24.44 7.42 -20.71
C GLY A 715 -25.80 8.08 -20.91
N ASN A 716 -26.29 8.16 -22.16
CA ASN A 716 -27.36 9.03 -22.68
C ASN A 716 -28.69 9.15 -21.90
N ALA A 717 -28.90 8.44 -20.78
CA ALA A 717 -30.06 8.55 -19.90
C ALA A 717 -29.72 9.01 -18.46
N ASN A 718 -28.44 9.12 -18.10
CA ASN A 718 -28.01 9.45 -16.76
C ASN A 718 -27.89 10.96 -16.54
N SER A 719 -28.24 11.40 -15.33
CA SER A 719 -28.28 12.82 -14.96
C SER A 719 -26.96 13.31 -14.38
N ILE A 720 -26.72 14.62 -14.51
CA ILE A 720 -25.60 15.32 -13.85
C ILE A 720 -26.15 16.46 -13.00
N THR A 721 -25.78 16.51 -11.73
CA THR A 721 -25.96 17.68 -10.86
C THR A 721 -24.64 18.43 -10.77
N LYS A 722 -24.63 19.71 -11.14
CA LYS A 722 -23.49 20.61 -10.95
C LYS A 722 -23.69 21.44 -9.69
N GLU A 723 -22.80 21.22 -8.73
CA GLU A 723 -22.71 21.92 -7.45
C GLU A 723 -21.45 22.81 -7.37
N GLY A 724 -21.43 23.69 -6.38
CA GLY A 724 -20.28 24.55 -6.07
C GLY A 724 -20.08 25.71 -7.05
N SER A 725 -19.34 26.74 -6.62
CA SER A 725 -19.20 28.00 -7.37
C SER A 725 -18.13 27.98 -8.47
N GLY A 726 -17.38 26.89 -8.63
CA GLY A 726 -16.40 26.72 -9.70
C GLY A 726 -17.02 26.45 -11.08
N THR A 727 -16.15 26.29 -12.08
CA THR A 727 -16.53 26.10 -13.49
C THR A 727 -16.56 24.62 -13.87
N LEU A 728 -17.62 24.18 -14.52
CA LEU A 728 -17.68 22.92 -15.26
C LEU A 728 -17.63 23.23 -16.76
N THR A 729 -16.62 22.74 -17.47
CA THR A 729 -16.46 22.93 -18.91
C THR A 729 -16.68 21.62 -19.65
N LEU A 730 -17.53 21.64 -20.68
CA LEU A 730 -17.84 20.52 -21.57
C LEU A 730 -17.31 20.83 -22.98
N GLN A 731 -16.19 20.23 -23.36
CA GLN A 731 -15.59 20.49 -24.68
C GLN A 731 -16.04 19.54 -25.79
N GLY A 732 -16.46 18.32 -25.43
CA GLY A 732 -16.65 17.23 -26.39
C GLY A 732 -17.99 17.14 -27.12
N GLY A 733 -18.97 17.99 -26.78
CA GLY A 733 -20.37 17.76 -27.12
C GLY A 733 -20.88 16.44 -26.51
N GLY A 734 -22.18 16.15 -26.65
CA GLY A 734 -22.72 14.88 -26.14
C GLY A 734 -24.23 14.91 -25.94
N THR A 735 -24.79 13.73 -25.65
CA THR A 735 -26.18 13.56 -25.23
C THR A 735 -26.17 12.98 -23.82
N PHE A 736 -26.82 13.63 -22.86
CA PHE A 736 -26.99 13.10 -21.51
C PHE A 736 -28.41 13.34 -21.00
N GLY A 737 -28.77 12.71 -19.88
CA GLY A 737 -30.10 12.82 -19.29
C GLY A 737 -30.32 14.20 -18.67
N ASP A 738 -31.01 14.23 -17.53
CA ASP A 738 -31.35 15.48 -16.86
C ASP A 738 -30.10 16.21 -16.32
N PHE A 739 -30.14 17.54 -16.31
CA PHE A 739 -29.06 18.37 -15.79
C PHE A 739 -29.58 19.34 -14.76
N THR A 740 -29.03 19.27 -13.56
CA THR A 740 -29.36 20.21 -12.50
C THR A 740 -28.18 21.12 -12.25
N LEU A 741 -28.43 22.43 -12.25
CA LEU A 741 -27.40 23.45 -12.05
C LEU A 741 -27.76 24.29 -10.82
N ASN A 742 -27.01 24.10 -9.75
CA ASN A 742 -27.29 24.74 -8.46
C ASN A 742 -26.36 25.92 -8.17
N ALA A 743 -25.12 25.91 -8.67
CA ALA A 743 -24.19 27.03 -8.52
C ALA A 743 -23.07 27.06 -9.58
N GLY A 744 -22.46 28.24 -9.73
CA GLY A 744 -21.26 28.45 -10.53
C GLY A 744 -21.51 28.51 -12.04
N LEU A 745 -20.48 28.24 -12.82
CA LEU A 745 -20.53 28.30 -14.29
C LEU A 745 -20.55 26.88 -14.88
N ALA A 746 -21.49 26.61 -15.78
CA ALA A 746 -21.45 25.44 -16.68
C ALA A 746 -21.25 25.96 -18.11
N ASP A 747 -20.17 25.54 -18.76
CA ASP A 747 -19.67 26.15 -19.99
C ASP A 747 -19.48 25.09 -21.08
N ILE A 748 -19.85 25.41 -22.33
CA ILE A 748 -19.69 24.51 -23.48
C ILE A 748 -18.78 25.08 -24.56
N PHE A 749 -17.94 24.21 -25.12
CA PHE A 749 -17.13 24.47 -26.31
C PHE A 749 -17.57 23.61 -27.52
N ALA A 750 -18.66 22.86 -27.36
CA ALA A 750 -19.31 22.10 -28.43
C ALA A 750 -20.81 21.98 -28.15
N THR A 751 -21.61 21.92 -29.21
CA THR A 751 -23.07 21.74 -29.10
C THR A 751 -23.42 20.51 -28.25
N SER A 752 -24.29 20.69 -27.26
CA SER A 752 -24.62 19.69 -26.24
C SER A 752 -26.12 19.48 -26.16
N ASN A 753 -26.55 18.22 -26.12
CA ASN A 753 -27.96 17.80 -26.02
C ASN A 753 -28.24 17.22 -24.62
N MET A 754 -29.35 17.64 -24.02
CA MET A 754 -29.68 17.35 -22.63
C MET A 754 -31.14 16.99 -22.48
N GLY A 755 -31.44 16.22 -21.44
CA GLY A 755 -32.80 15.99 -20.96
C GLY A 755 -33.43 17.26 -20.38
N ASN A 756 -34.10 17.13 -19.25
CA ASN A 756 -34.67 18.28 -18.54
C ASN A 756 -33.58 19.04 -17.82
N VAL A 757 -33.56 20.36 -17.96
CA VAL A 757 -32.63 21.24 -17.26
C VAL A 757 -33.33 21.93 -16.10
N THR A 758 -32.75 21.85 -14.90
CA THR A 758 -33.26 22.52 -13.71
C THR A 758 -32.21 23.47 -13.15
N VAL A 759 -32.60 24.71 -12.87
CA VAL A 759 -31.73 25.72 -12.24
C VAL A 759 -32.37 26.17 -10.94
N THR A 760 -31.71 25.91 -9.80
CA THR A 760 -32.28 26.25 -8.47
C THR A 760 -31.49 27.31 -7.70
N GLY A 761 -30.23 27.56 -8.05
CA GLY A 761 -29.38 28.57 -7.42
C GLY A 761 -28.67 29.50 -8.41
N SER A 762 -27.74 30.32 -7.94
CA SER A 762 -27.06 31.35 -8.75
C SER A 762 -26.04 30.71 -9.68
N ALA A 763 -26.47 30.39 -10.90
CA ALA A 763 -25.63 29.71 -11.87
C ALA A 763 -25.74 30.27 -13.29
N THR A 764 -24.71 30.02 -14.08
CA THR A 764 -24.47 30.64 -15.39
C THR A 764 -24.28 29.56 -16.43
N PHE A 765 -24.93 29.69 -17.58
CA PHE A 765 -24.65 28.88 -18.78
C PHE A 765 -23.72 29.67 -19.70
N GLY A 766 -22.53 29.13 -19.95
CA GLY A 766 -21.56 29.69 -20.88
C GLY A 766 -21.60 28.97 -22.22
N THR A 767 -21.36 29.73 -23.29
CA THR A 767 -21.25 29.23 -24.67
C THR A 767 -20.07 29.88 -25.37
N HIS A 768 -19.16 29.06 -25.88
CA HIS A 768 -18.03 29.53 -26.67
C HIS A 768 -18.26 29.30 -28.17
N SER A 769 -17.77 30.21 -29.01
CA SER A 769 -17.64 30.00 -30.47
C SER A 769 -18.94 29.61 -31.21
N GLY A 770 -20.08 30.11 -30.76
CA GLY A 770 -21.38 29.92 -31.42
C GLY A 770 -22.01 28.54 -31.26
N ASN A 771 -21.64 27.83 -30.20
CA ASN A 771 -22.22 26.54 -29.85
C ASN A 771 -23.63 26.66 -29.27
N THR A 772 -24.38 25.54 -29.34
CA THR A 772 -25.78 25.47 -28.91
C THR A 772 -25.96 24.60 -27.67
N TRP A 773 -26.75 25.10 -26.71
CA TRP A 773 -27.35 24.27 -25.67
C TRP A 773 -28.72 23.76 -26.15
N ASN A 774 -28.90 22.46 -26.33
CA ASN A 774 -30.19 21.85 -26.66
C ASN A 774 -30.76 21.15 -25.43
N MET A 775 -31.90 21.63 -24.93
CA MET A 775 -32.56 21.14 -23.72
C MET A 775 -33.93 20.57 -24.08
N THR A 776 -34.39 19.52 -23.40
CA THR A 776 -35.77 19.02 -23.58
C THR A 776 -36.79 19.98 -22.97
N SER A 777 -36.48 20.51 -21.79
CA SER A 777 -37.21 21.55 -21.06
C SER A 777 -36.22 22.36 -20.21
N LEU A 778 -36.62 23.57 -19.79
CA LEU A 778 -35.89 24.36 -18.80
C LEU A 778 -36.83 24.76 -17.66
N THR A 779 -36.52 24.30 -16.45
CA THR A 779 -37.14 24.76 -15.21
C THR A 779 -36.20 25.73 -14.51
N TYR A 780 -36.61 27.00 -14.43
CA TYR A 780 -35.86 28.07 -13.79
C TYR A 780 -36.51 28.49 -12.47
N ASN A 781 -35.87 28.15 -11.36
CA ASN A 781 -36.34 28.45 -10.00
C ASN A 781 -35.19 29.06 -9.19
N SER A 782 -34.51 30.06 -9.74
CA SER A 782 -33.37 30.73 -9.10
C SER A 782 -33.69 32.19 -8.79
N SER A 783 -33.21 32.69 -7.66
CA SER A 783 -33.25 34.12 -7.31
C SER A 783 -32.03 34.89 -7.83
N GLY A 784 -31.07 34.21 -8.46
CA GLY A 784 -29.95 34.85 -9.13
C GLY A 784 -30.33 35.44 -10.48
N THR A 785 -29.48 36.32 -11.00
CA THR A 785 -29.45 36.67 -12.43
C THR A 785 -28.65 35.56 -13.11
N SER A 786 -29.32 34.61 -13.76
CA SER A 786 -28.63 33.58 -14.53
C SER A 786 -28.30 34.12 -15.89
N ASN A 787 -27.00 34.14 -16.20
CA ASN A 787 -26.46 34.88 -17.31
C ASN A 787 -26.11 33.90 -18.44
N PHE A 788 -26.92 33.79 -19.47
CA PHE A 788 -26.50 33.17 -20.72
C PHE A 788 -25.31 33.98 -21.26
N ALA A 789 -24.11 33.44 -21.14
CA ALA A 789 -22.86 34.16 -21.42
C ALA A 789 -22.26 33.67 -22.73
N SER A 790 -22.22 34.55 -23.73
CA SER A 790 -21.56 34.29 -25.01
C SER A 790 -20.11 34.72 -24.98
N TYR A 791 -19.20 33.87 -25.46
CA TYR A 791 -17.78 34.19 -25.59
C TYR A 791 -17.38 34.25 -27.08
N GLY A 792 -17.49 35.45 -27.65
CA GLY A 792 -16.92 35.83 -28.96
C GLY A 792 -17.73 35.50 -30.22
N ALA A 793 -18.91 34.86 -30.13
CA ALA A 793 -19.80 34.58 -31.25
C ALA A 793 -21.26 34.36 -30.80
N ASP A 794 -22.20 34.49 -31.73
CA ASP A 794 -23.65 34.32 -31.54
C ASP A 794 -24.00 32.97 -30.91
N SER A 795 -24.59 32.99 -29.72
CA SER A 795 -24.91 31.77 -28.98
C SER A 795 -26.39 31.42 -29.08
N THR A 796 -26.68 30.11 -29.18
CA THR A 796 -28.06 29.62 -29.26
C THR A 796 -28.39 28.73 -28.06
N TYR A 797 -29.55 28.97 -27.47
CA TYR A 797 -30.12 28.19 -26.38
C TYR A 797 -31.48 27.67 -26.84
N THR A 798 -31.62 26.37 -27.03
CA THR A 798 -32.84 25.75 -27.54
C THR A 798 -33.55 25.03 -26.40
N ILE A 799 -34.79 25.44 -26.12
CA ILE A 799 -35.70 24.76 -25.21
C ILE A 799 -36.68 23.96 -26.05
N GLY A 800 -36.69 22.64 -25.84
CA GLY A 800 -37.51 21.67 -26.56
C GLY A 800 -39.00 21.76 -26.24
N ALA A 801 -39.74 20.76 -26.73
CA ALA A 801 -41.20 20.68 -26.58
C ALA A 801 -41.67 20.61 -25.11
N GLY A 802 -40.79 20.29 -24.16
CA GLY A 802 -41.10 20.32 -22.73
C GLY A 802 -41.23 21.74 -22.14
N GLY A 803 -40.83 22.77 -22.88
CA GLY A 803 -41.13 24.17 -22.56
C GLY A 803 -40.22 24.82 -21.51
N LEU A 804 -40.47 26.10 -21.28
CA LEU A 804 -39.81 26.93 -20.27
C LEU A 804 -40.75 27.12 -19.08
N SER A 805 -40.33 26.69 -17.89
CA SER A 805 -41.07 26.94 -16.65
C SER A 805 -40.26 27.88 -15.75
N MET A 806 -40.83 29.01 -15.33
CA MET A 806 -40.19 29.92 -14.37
C MET A 806 -41.09 30.20 -13.18
N SER A 807 -40.55 30.03 -11.96
CA SER A 807 -41.28 30.32 -10.72
C SER A 807 -40.80 31.58 -10.02
N LYS A 808 -39.58 32.03 -10.29
CA LYS A 808 -38.98 33.27 -9.77
C LYS A 808 -37.73 33.67 -10.57
N GLY A 809 -37.33 34.93 -10.46
CA GLY A 809 -36.02 35.44 -10.88
C GLY A 809 -35.84 35.77 -12.36
N THR A 810 -34.60 36.05 -12.76
CA THR A 810 -34.28 36.62 -14.08
C THR A 810 -33.36 35.71 -14.89
N LEU A 811 -33.79 35.33 -16.08
CA LEU A 811 -32.93 34.79 -17.15
C LEU A 811 -32.35 35.97 -17.94
N GLN A 812 -31.07 36.25 -17.73
CA GLN A 812 -30.39 37.37 -18.37
C GLN A 812 -29.45 36.87 -19.46
N PHE A 813 -29.36 37.57 -20.59
CA PHE A 813 -28.28 37.39 -21.57
C PHE A 813 -27.15 38.37 -21.26
N LEU A 814 -25.92 37.87 -21.19
CA LEU A 814 -24.72 38.63 -20.85
C LEU A 814 -23.76 38.62 -22.04
N THR A 815 -23.67 39.76 -22.72
CA THR A 815 -22.92 39.93 -23.98
C THR A 815 -21.47 40.37 -23.77
N ASN A 816 -21.00 40.52 -22.52
CA ASN A 816 -19.65 41.02 -22.24
C ASN A 816 -19.00 40.46 -20.97
N THR A 817 -18.42 39.25 -21.05
CA THR A 817 -17.50 38.76 -20.00
C THR A 817 -16.13 38.39 -20.56
N GLY A 818 -15.18 39.34 -20.46
CA GLY A 818 -13.76 39.10 -20.64
C GLY A 818 -13.19 39.62 -21.97
N THR A 819 -12.51 40.78 -21.91
CA THR A 819 -11.96 41.58 -23.03
C THR A 819 -12.95 41.85 -24.17
N PRO A 820 -13.25 43.12 -24.49
CA PRO A 820 -14.38 43.47 -25.35
C PRO A 820 -14.32 42.70 -26.67
N PRO A 821 -15.34 41.89 -27.02
CA PRO A 821 -15.43 41.33 -28.36
C PRO A 821 -15.53 42.51 -29.33
N SER A 822 -14.66 42.54 -30.33
CA SER A 822 -14.63 43.61 -31.34
C SER A 822 -15.79 43.55 -32.33
N THR A 823 -16.77 42.66 -32.11
CA THR A 823 -17.94 42.42 -32.96
C THR A 823 -19.19 42.22 -32.10
N PRO A 824 -20.31 42.92 -32.39
CA PRO A 824 -21.60 42.66 -31.73
C PRO A 824 -22.02 41.20 -31.89
N VAL A 825 -22.52 40.59 -30.81
CA VAL A 825 -23.09 39.22 -30.82
C VAL A 825 -24.62 39.27 -30.87
N ASN A 826 -25.24 38.26 -31.50
CA ASN A 826 -26.69 38.11 -31.64
C ASN A 826 -27.16 36.82 -30.96
N ASP A 827 -27.31 36.83 -29.65
CA ASP A 827 -27.71 35.63 -28.90
C ASP A 827 -29.20 35.31 -29.05
N LYS A 828 -29.53 34.02 -29.01
CA LYS A 828 -30.87 33.52 -29.31
C LYS A 828 -31.34 32.48 -28.31
N LEU A 829 -32.55 32.68 -27.77
CA LEU A 829 -33.33 31.66 -27.07
C LEU A 829 -34.43 31.13 -28.00
N ILE A 830 -34.33 29.88 -28.42
CA ILE A 830 -35.35 29.22 -29.25
C ILE A 830 -36.33 28.47 -28.35
N LEU A 831 -37.61 28.78 -28.46
CA LEU A 831 -38.71 28.11 -27.77
C LEU A 831 -39.41 27.15 -28.73
N GLN A 832 -39.28 25.84 -28.49
CA GLN A 832 -40.01 24.79 -29.21
C GLN A 832 -41.23 24.27 -28.45
N GLY A 833 -41.38 24.65 -27.19
CA GLY A 833 -42.54 24.37 -26.33
C GLY A 833 -43.03 25.63 -25.63
N ASP A 834 -44.16 25.50 -24.93
CA ASP A 834 -44.83 26.62 -24.27
C ASP A 834 -44.07 27.15 -23.04
N VAL A 835 -44.46 28.34 -22.59
CA VAL A 835 -43.87 29.02 -21.43
C VAL A 835 -44.88 29.04 -20.29
N THR A 836 -44.49 28.54 -19.13
CA THR A 836 -45.30 28.55 -17.89
C THR A 836 -44.61 29.41 -16.85
N ILE A 837 -45.32 30.40 -16.30
CA ILE A 837 -44.80 31.31 -15.29
C ILE A 837 -45.68 31.25 -14.05
N THR A 838 -45.11 30.83 -12.91
CA THR A 838 -45.85 30.66 -11.65
C THR A 838 -45.53 31.70 -10.58
N GLY A 839 -44.57 32.60 -10.83
CA GLY A 839 -44.23 33.71 -9.95
C GLY A 839 -43.50 34.84 -10.69
N THR A 840 -42.97 35.82 -9.96
CA THR A 840 -42.33 37.00 -10.58
C THR A 840 -41.02 36.62 -11.26
N SER A 841 -41.01 36.70 -12.59
CA SER A 841 -39.92 36.25 -13.43
C SER A 841 -39.64 37.23 -14.58
N SER A 842 -38.44 37.16 -15.15
CA SER A 842 -38.11 37.97 -16.33
C SER A 842 -37.09 37.30 -17.24
N ILE A 843 -37.17 37.63 -18.53
CA ILE A 843 -36.10 37.43 -19.50
C ILE A 843 -35.56 38.80 -19.88
N THR A 844 -34.27 39.03 -19.66
CA THR A 844 -33.62 40.33 -19.88
C THR A 844 -32.33 40.20 -20.68
N LYS A 845 -31.83 41.32 -21.20
CA LYS A 845 -30.48 41.43 -21.77
C LYS A 845 -29.66 42.46 -20.99
N ASP A 846 -28.34 42.32 -20.99
CA ASP A 846 -27.43 43.31 -20.46
C ASP A 846 -27.31 44.56 -21.37
N ALA A 847 -26.58 45.57 -20.89
CA ALA A 847 -26.34 46.82 -21.62
C ALA A 847 -25.22 46.72 -22.68
N GLY A 848 -24.74 45.50 -22.99
CA GLY A 848 -23.60 45.29 -23.87
C GLY A 848 -23.93 45.43 -25.37
N PRO A 849 -22.88 45.50 -26.23
CA PRO A 849 -23.05 45.63 -27.66
C PRO A 849 -23.51 44.30 -28.28
N GLY A 850 -24.72 44.27 -28.82
CA GLY A 850 -25.31 43.06 -29.40
C GLY A 850 -26.83 43.06 -29.34
N ASN A 851 -27.46 42.17 -30.11
CA ASN A 851 -28.90 41.93 -30.01
C ASN A 851 -29.16 40.60 -29.30
N THR A 852 -30.34 40.50 -28.70
CA THR A 852 -30.79 39.27 -28.07
C THR A 852 -32.21 39.00 -28.52
N TYR A 853 -32.47 37.77 -28.90
CA TYR A 853 -33.76 37.36 -29.44
C TYR A 853 -34.36 36.21 -28.64
N VAL A 854 -35.66 36.29 -28.38
CA VAL A 854 -36.49 35.14 -28.01
C VAL A 854 -37.26 34.73 -29.26
N ASP A 855 -36.93 33.57 -29.81
CA ASP A 855 -37.51 33.06 -31.05
C ASP A 855 -38.59 32.01 -30.75
N LEU A 856 -39.80 32.24 -31.24
CA LEU A 856 -40.94 31.34 -31.03
C LEU A 856 -40.95 30.13 -32.00
N ASN A 857 -39.87 29.98 -32.77
CA ASN A 857 -39.61 28.89 -33.69
C ASN A 857 -40.65 28.73 -34.79
N ASN A 858 -41.16 29.84 -35.33
CA ASN A 858 -42.18 29.88 -36.40
C ASN A 858 -43.53 29.22 -36.05
N GLU A 859 -43.80 29.01 -34.77
CA GLU A 859 -45.03 28.38 -34.28
C GLU A 859 -45.76 29.29 -33.31
N THR A 860 -46.99 28.96 -32.96
CA THR A 860 -47.69 29.60 -31.86
C THR A 860 -47.14 29.09 -30.53
N ARG A 861 -46.79 30.01 -29.62
CA ARG A 861 -46.35 29.70 -28.26
C ARG A 861 -47.31 30.28 -27.24
N SER A 862 -47.79 29.43 -26.34
CA SER A 862 -48.57 29.86 -25.19
C SER A 862 -47.63 30.38 -24.10
N PHE A 863 -47.94 31.56 -23.57
CA PHE A 863 -47.34 32.14 -22.38
C PHE A 863 -48.41 32.13 -21.29
N ASP A 864 -48.41 31.07 -20.48
CA ASP A 864 -49.31 30.91 -19.33
C ASP A 864 -48.69 31.58 -18.11
N VAL A 865 -49.22 32.75 -17.74
CA VAL A 865 -48.78 33.49 -16.55
C VAL A 865 -49.84 33.33 -15.46
N SER A 866 -49.48 32.60 -14.41
CA SER A 866 -50.36 32.25 -13.30
C SER A 866 -50.88 33.48 -12.55
N SER A 867 -52.00 33.32 -11.86
CA SER A 867 -52.57 34.38 -11.01
C SER A 867 -51.55 34.92 -10.00
N GLY A 868 -51.40 36.25 -9.95
CA GLY A 868 -50.44 36.93 -9.07
C GLY A 868 -48.99 36.89 -9.54
N ALA A 869 -48.67 36.18 -10.63
CA ALA A 869 -47.35 36.19 -11.24
C ALA A 869 -47.19 37.36 -12.22
N THR A 870 -45.94 37.82 -12.36
CA THR A 870 -45.53 38.84 -13.34
C THR A 870 -44.39 38.31 -14.18
N PHE A 871 -44.47 38.48 -15.51
CA PHE A 871 -43.43 38.03 -16.44
C PHE A 871 -42.98 39.16 -17.35
N THR A 872 -41.72 39.58 -17.26
CA THR A 872 -41.19 40.66 -18.12
C THR A 872 -40.25 40.10 -19.18
N VAL A 873 -40.47 40.44 -20.46
CA VAL A 873 -39.58 40.10 -21.58
C VAL A 873 -39.08 41.39 -22.22
N THR A 874 -37.78 41.65 -22.10
CA THR A 874 -37.15 42.82 -22.71
C THR A 874 -36.43 42.55 -24.04
N PRO A 875 -35.89 41.34 -24.32
CA PRO A 875 -35.37 41.02 -25.65
C PRO A 875 -36.47 41.02 -26.72
N THR A 876 -36.07 41.17 -27.99
CA THR A 876 -36.98 41.09 -29.13
C THR A 876 -37.54 39.68 -29.26
N LEU A 877 -38.85 39.55 -29.20
CA LEU A 877 -39.59 38.35 -29.61
C LEU A 877 -39.68 38.33 -31.14
N GLN A 878 -39.33 37.21 -31.75
CA GLN A 878 -39.33 37.05 -33.20
C GLN A 878 -39.88 35.70 -33.63
N ASN A 879 -40.32 35.64 -34.89
CA ASN A 879 -40.88 34.46 -35.55
C ASN A 879 -42.13 33.88 -34.84
N GLY A 880 -43.02 33.20 -35.57
CA GLY A 880 -44.19 32.55 -34.97
C GLY A 880 -45.28 33.50 -34.44
N ALA A 881 -46.03 33.07 -33.42
CA ALA A 881 -47.15 33.80 -32.82
C ALA A 881 -47.16 33.69 -31.29
N LEU A 882 -47.69 34.70 -30.61
CA LEU A 882 -47.79 34.75 -29.15
C LEU A 882 -49.24 34.55 -28.69
N THR A 883 -49.48 33.61 -27.78
CA THR A 883 -50.77 33.47 -27.08
C THR A 883 -50.59 33.70 -25.58
N LYS A 884 -51.11 34.80 -25.05
CA LYS A 884 -51.13 35.08 -23.61
C LYS A 884 -52.33 34.39 -22.96
N THR A 885 -52.03 33.51 -22.00
CA THR A 885 -52.99 32.79 -21.15
C THR A 885 -52.65 33.02 -19.67
N GLY A 886 -53.50 32.49 -18.77
CA GLY A 886 -53.35 32.66 -17.33
C GLY A 886 -53.70 34.07 -16.83
N ALA A 887 -54.11 34.18 -15.57
CA ALA A 887 -54.65 35.41 -14.99
C ALA A 887 -53.61 36.49 -14.64
N GLY A 888 -52.32 36.17 -14.68
CA GLY A 888 -51.23 37.10 -14.33
C GLY A 888 -50.85 38.07 -15.46
N THR A 889 -49.82 38.87 -15.19
CA THR A 889 -49.39 39.97 -16.06
C THR A 889 -48.09 39.62 -16.80
N MET A 890 -48.10 39.75 -18.13
CA MET A 890 -46.89 39.69 -18.97
C MET A 890 -46.56 41.09 -19.47
N ALA A 891 -45.33 41.57 -19.32
CA ALA A 891 -44.87 42.84 -19.86
C ALA A 891 -43.86 42.60 -20.98
N VAL A 892 -44.06 43.24 -22.12
CA VAL A 892 -43.18 43.16 -23.29
C VAL A 892 -42.68 44.55 -23.66
N SER A 893 -41.36 44.72 -23.70
CA SER A 893 -40.73 46.02 -23.97
C SER A 893 -39.80 46.02 -25.18
N GLY A 894 -39.56 44.86 -25.80
CA GLY A 894 -38.78 44.75 -27.03
C GLY A 894 -39.53 45.30 -28.24
N ASP A 895 -38.79 45.69 -29.27
CA ASP A 895 -39.33 45.85 -30.63
C ASP A 895 -39.48 44.46 -31.24
N ASN A 896 -40.69 43.92 -31.13
CA ASN A 896 -41.01 42.54 -31.49
C ASN A 896 -41.36 42.43 -32.97
N THR A 897 -40.91 41.35 -33.60
CA THR A 897 -40.96 41.20 -35.07
C THR A 897 -41.69 39.94 -35.55
N TYR A 898 -42.21 39.10 -34.63
CA TYR A 898 -43.02 37.94 -35.00
C TYR A 898 -44.28 38.34 -35.79
N SER A 899 -44.67 37.53 -36.77
CA SER A 899 -45.69 37.88 -37.76
C SER A 899 -46.98 37.04 -37.67
N GLY A 900 -46.98 35.96 -36.90
CA GLY A 900 -48.14 35.05 -36.76
C GLY A 900 -49.27 35.61 -35.88
N GLY A 901 -49.08 36.76 -35.24
CA GLY A 901 -50.09 37.46 -34.44
C GLY A 901 -49.95 37.30 -32.92
N THR A 902 -50.73 38.09 -32.20
CA THR A 902 -50.83 38.10 -30.73
C THR A 902 -52.27 37.80 -30.31
N LEU A 903 -52.50 36.74 -29.55
CA LEU A 903 -53.78 36.44 -28.91
C LEU A 903 -53.69 36.67 -27.39
N ILE A 904 -54.55 37.52 -26.84
CA ILE A 904 -54.70 37.75 -25.40
C ILE A 904 -56.03 37.14 -24.95
N SER A 905 -55.94 35.91 -24.43
CA SER A 905 -57.11 35.13 -24.02
C SER A 905 -57.47 35.31 -22.55
N GLN A 906 -56.48 35.54 -21.68
CA GLN A 906 -56.64 35.74 -20.23
C GLN A 906 -55.51 36.60 -19.64
N GLY A 907 -55.78 37.21 -18.49
CA GLY A 907 -54.82 38.05 -17.75
C GLY A 907 -54.45 39.33 -18.50
N THR A 908 -53.27 39.87 -18.24
CA THR A 908 -52.84 41.17 -18.80
C THR A 908 -51.57 41.03 -19.64
N LEU A 909 -51.54 41.61 -20.84
CA LEU A 909 -50.32 41.89 -21.61
C LEU A 909 -50.05 43.40 -21.60
N LEU A 910 -48.91 43.81 -21.05
CA LEU A 910 -48.47 45.20 -20.95
C LEU A 910 -47.48 45.53 -22.07
N ALA A 911 -47.86 46.42 -22.97
CA ALA A 911 -46.97 47.00 -23.97
C ALA A 911 -46.15 48.13 -23.32
N SER A 912 -44.84 47.95 -23.21
CA SER A 912 -43.94 48.91 -22.55
C SER A 912 -42.71 49.24 -23.40
N ASN A 913 -42.76 48.98 -24.71
CA ASN A 913 -41.72 49.36 -25.64
C ASN A 913 -41.74 50.87 -25.91
N THR A 914 -40.58 51.45 -26.20
CA THR A 914 -40.45 52.87 -26.60
C THR A 914 -40.28 53.06 -28.10
N THR A 915 -39.99 51.97 -28.84
CA THR A 915 -39.79 51.96 -30.29
C THR A 915 -40.43 50.72 -30.91
N GLY A 916 -40.91 50.84 -32.15
CA GLY A 916 -41.40 49.69 -32.93
C GLY A 916 -42.73 49.12 -32.45
N SER A 917 -42.88 47.79 -32.37
CA SER A 917 -44.10 47.15 -31.86
C SER A 917 -43.88 46.18 -30.71
N ALA A 918 -44.61 46.36 -29.60
CA ALA A 918 -44.68 45.39 -28.50
C ALA A 918 -45.36 44.06 -28.87
N THR A 919 -46.20 44.02 -29.89
CA THR A 919 -47.06 42.85 -30.21
C THR A 919 -46.73 42.19 -31.55
N GLY A 920 -45.55 42.49 -32.11
CA GLY A 920 -45.16 41.98 -33.42
C GLY A 920 -45.86 42.67 -34.58
N THR A 921 -45.66 42.13 -35.77
CA THR A 921 -46.23 42.64 -37.03
C THR A 921 -47.52 41.92 -37.46
N GLY A 922 -47.91 40.86 -36.75
CA GLY A 922 -49.18 40.15 -36.99
C GLY A 922 -50.39 40.85 -36.38
N ALA A 923 -51.59 40.32 -36.62
CA ALA A 923 -52.83 40.81 -36.02
C ALA A 923 -52.85 40.60 -34.50
N VAL A 924 -53.50 41.51 -33.77
CA VAL A 924 -53.67 41.44 -32.32
C VAL A 924 -55.13 41.16 -32.00
N SER A 925 -55.42 40.08 -31.28
CA SER A 925 -56.76 39.67 -30.87
C SER A 925 -56.86 39.60 -29.35
N ILE A 926 -57.85 40.27 -28.78
CA ILE A 926 -58.12 40.33 -27.35
C ILE A 926 -59.51 39.76 -27.13
N THR A 927 -59.60 38.57 -26.53
CA THR A 927 -60.86 37.81 -26.44
C THR A 927 -61.38 37.67 -25.00
N GLY A 928 -60.47 37.64 -24.02
CA GLY A 928 -60.84 37.52 -22.60
C GLY A 928 -59.80 38.06 -21.61
N GLY A 929 -58.71 38.66 -22.07
CA GLY A 929 -57.74 39.35 -21.23
C GLY A 929 -57.67 40.86 -21.49
N THR A 930 -56.64 41.50 -20.97
CA THR A 930 -56.40 42.95 -21.08
C THR A 930 -55.10 43.24 -21.84
N LEU A 931 -55.16 44.12 -22.84
CA LEU A 931 -53.97 44.79 -23.37
C LEU A 931 -53.81 46.13 -22.66
N GLY A 932 -52.67 46.40 -22.06
CA GLY A 932 -52.42 47.68 -21.40
C GLY A 932 -51.03 48.22 -21.64
N GLY A 933 -50.64 49.25 -20.89
CA GLY A 933 -49.34 49.88 -20.97
C GLY A 933 -49.34 51.19 -21.74
N SER A 934 -48.17 51.80 -21.85
CA SER A 934 -47.94 53.08 -22.52
C SER A 934 -47.04 52.94 -23.76
N GLY A 935 -46.97 51.74 -24.33
CA GLY A 935 -46.10 51.39 -25.44
C GLY A 935 -46.74 51.59 -26.81
N LEU A 936 -46.09 51.02 -27.83
CA LEU A 936 -46.53 51.06 -29.22
C LEU A 936 -46.96 49.68 -29.71
N VAL A 937 -48.17 49.60 -30.25
CA VAL A 937 -48.77 48.43 -30.90
C VAL A 937 -48.88 48.78 -32.39
N SER A 938 -48.05 48.16 -33.23
CA SER A 938 -47.92 48.51 -34.64
C SER A 938 -47.98 47.26 -35.51
N PRO A 939 -49.16 46.62 -35.65
CA PRO A 939 -49.37 45.57 -36.65
C PRO A 939 -48.89 46.00 -38.04
N GLY A 940 -48.35 45.06 -38.81
CA GLY A 940 -47.96 45.28 -40.20
C GLY A 940 -49.16 45.51 -41.11
N THR A 941 -48.90 45.97 -42.34
CA THR A 941 -49.95 46.29 -43.31
C THR A 941 -50.94 45.14 -43.52
N GLY A 942 -52.25 45.43 -43.38
CA GLY A 942 -53.34 44.47 -43.55
C GLY A 942 -53.73 43.73 -42.28
N ASN A 943 -53.02 43.93 -41.17
CA ASN A 943 -53.40 43.43 -39.85
C ASN A 943 -54.06 44.54 -39.02
N SER A 944 -54.85 44.16 -38.01
CA SER A 944 -55.55 45.08 -37.11
C SER A 944 -55.47 44.62 -35.65
N VAL A 945 -55.88 45.50 -34.74
CA VAL A 945 -56.15 45.17 -33.34
C VAL A 945 -57.65 44.92 -33.21
N THR A 946 -58.05 43.74 -32.71
CA THR A 946 -59.45 43.36 -32.50
C THR A 946 -59.70 43.04 -31.03
N VAL A 947 -60.70 43.67 -30.43
CA VAL A 947 -61.19 43.42 -29.07
C VAL A 947 -62.57 42.78 -29.19
N SER A 948 -62.75 41.60 -28.62
CA SER A 948 -63.98 40.81 -28.73
C SER A 948 -64.24 40.08 -27.42
N GLY A 949 -65.41 39.45 -27.28
CA GLY A 949 -65.72 38.69 -26.07
C GLY A 949 -65.72 39.57 -24.82
N THR A 950 -64.96 39.18 -23.80
CA THR A 950 -64.72 39.99 -22.60
C THR A 950 -63.34 40.66 -22.62
N GLY A 951 -62.75 40.82 -23.80
CA GLY A 951 -61.46 41.47 -23.99
C GLY A 951 -61.48 42.94 -23.59
N ASN A 952 -60.36 43.43 -23.10
CA ASN A 952 -60.24 44.78 -22.56
C ASN A 952 -58.96 45.49 -23.05
N ILE A 953 -59.03 46.81 -23.25
CA ILE A 953 -57.85 47.69 -23.39
C ILE A 953 -57.79 48.59 -22.15
N ASN A 954 -56.64 48.67 -21.50
CA ASN A 954 -56.43 49.51 -20.32
C ASN A 954 -55.06 50.21 -20.41
N PRO A 955 -54.96 51.41 -21.03
CA PRO A 955 -53.70 52.14 -21.16
C PRO A 955 -53.07 52.43 -19.80
N GLY A 956 -51.78 52.81 -19.81
CA GLY A 956 -51.06 53.09 -18.56
C GLY A 956 -50.66 51.83 -17.78
N ALA A 957 -50.28 52.00 -16.51
CA ALA A 957 -49.85 50.89 -15.66
C ALA A 957 -51.05 50.20 -15.01
N VAL A 958 -51.37 48.97 -15.44
CA VAL A 958 -52.48 48.14 -14.92
C VAL A 958 -52.34 47.81 -13.42
N THR A 959 -51.17 48.10 -12.81
CA THR A 959 -50.94 48.08 -11.37
C THR A 959 -50.23 49.37 -10.95
N GLY A 960 -50.89 50.18 -10.11
CA GLY A 960 -50.33 51.42 -9.55
C GLY A 960 -50.91 52.72 -10.11
N ASP A 961 -51.97 52.65 -10.92
CA ASP A 961 -52.78 53.77 -11.45
C ASP A 961 -51.93 54.94 -11.96
N LEU A 962 -50.90 54.61 -12.75
CA LEU A 962 -50.11 55.61 -13.47
C LEU A 962 -50.68 55.75 -14.87
N SER A 963 -51.30 56.88 -15.12
CA SER A 963 -51.82 57.26 -16.43
C SER A 963 -50.77 57.17 -17.53
N GLY A 964 -51.17 56.72 -18.71
CA GLY A 964 -50.26 56.60 -19.84
C GLY A 964 -50.94 56.59 -21.21
N THR A 965 -50.14 56.90 -22.23
CA THR A 965 -50.59 56.89 -23.62
C THR A 965 -50.26 55.55 -24.29
N LEU A 966 -51.26 54.77 -24.67
CA LEU A 966 -51.08 53.58 -25.51
C LEU A 966 -51.22 53.98 -26.98
N THR A 967 -50.20 53.71 -27.79
CA THR A 967 -50.24 54.02 -29.23
C THR A 967 -50.56 52.77 -30.04
N ILE A 968 -51.57 52.82 -30.90
CA ILE A 968 -51.97 51.75 -31.81
C ILE A 968 -51.85 52.27 -33.25
N ASN A 969 -50.78 51.90 -33.94
CA ASN A 969 -50.50 52.32 -35.31
C ASN A 969 -51.21 51.43 -36.35
N SER A 970 -52.51 51.21 -36.18
CA SER A 970 -53.32 50.33 -37.02
C SER A 970 -54.81 50.61 -36.82
N ASP A 971 -55.67 49.92 -37.57
CA ASP A 971 -57.10 49.85 -37.26
C ASP A 971 -57.33 49.15 -35.91
N LEU A 972 -58.26 49.70 -35.12
CA LEU A 972 -58.76 49.13 -33.87
C LEU A 972 -60.24 48.79 -34.04
N LEU A 973 -60.59 47.52 -33.96
CA LEU A 973 -61.96 47.01 -34.00
C LEU A 973 -62.38 46.54 -32.62
N MET A 974 -63.33 47.21 -32.00
CA MET A 974 -64.14 46.61 -30.94
C MET A 974 -65.29 45.84 -31.62
N ASP A 975 -65.40 44.55 -31.34
CA ASP A 975 -66.38 43.63 -31.93
C ASP A 975 -67.29 43.07 -30.83
N GLY A 976 -68.45 43.70 -30.65
CA GLY A 976 -69.49 43.27 -29.72
C GLY A 976 -70.33 42.11 -30.26
N SER A 977 -70.17 41.71 -31.53
CA SER A 977 -70.94 40.62 -32.14
C SER A 977 -70.46 39.23 -31.73
N ALA A 978 -69.25 39.12 -31.17
CA ALA A 978 -68.58 37.88 -30.82
C ALA A 978 -68.96 37.25 -29.46
N GLY A 979 -69.95 37.80 -28.75
CA GLY A 979 -70.49 37.25 -27.48
C GLY A 979 -69.66 37.63 -26.25
N GLY A 980 -70.18 38.57 -25.45
CA GLY A 980 -69.46 39.28 -24.39
C GLY A 980 -69.51 40.79 -24.67
N THR A 981 -68.97 41.63 -23.79
CA THR A 981 -68.87 43.08 -24.03
C THR A 981 -67.40 43.48 -24.00
N PRO A 982 -66.76 43.71 -25.16
CA PRO A 982 -65.40 44.22 -25.18
C PRO A 982 -65.37 45.61 -24.54
N SER A 983 -64.28 45.92 -23.83
CA SER A 983 -64.20 47.16 -23.08
C SER A 983 -62.89 47.93 -23.29
N ILE A 984 -62.96 49.23 -23.04
CA ILE A 984 -61.80 50.09 -22.82
C ILE A 984 -61.93 50.69 -21.42
N HIS A 985 -60.88 50.61 -20.63
CA HIS A 985 -60.78 51.26 -19.33
C HIS A 985 -59.76 52.40 -19.42
N MET A 986 -60.09 53.54 -18.82
CA MET A 986 -59.27 54.76 -18.86
C MET A 986 -59.28 55.42 -17.49
N ASP A 987 -58.12 55.72 -16.95
CA ASP A 987 -57.97 56.45 -15.70
C ASP A 987 -57.74 57.95 -15.90
N ILE A 988 -58.20 58.75 -14.94
CA ILE A 988 -57.94 60.18 -14.85
C ILE A 988 -57.31 60.52 -13.49
N ASP A 989 -56.17 61.21 -13.52
CA ASP A 989 -55.46 61.76 -12.37
C ASP A 989 -55.18 63.29 -12.47
N GLY A 990 -55.43 63.93 -13.62
CA GLY A 990 -55.26 65.37 -13.85
C GLY A 990 -55.52 65.84 -15.30
N LYS A 991 -55.52 67.17 -15.57
CA LYS A 991 -55.88 67.74 -16.91
C LYS A 991 -54.70 67.80 -17.91
N SER A 992 -53.50 67.30 -17.57
CA SER A 992 -52.32 67.41 -18.44
C SER A 992 -52.05 66.10 -19.17
N ALA A 993 -51.42 66.16 -20.35
CA ALA A 993 -50.96 64.95 -21.04
C ALA A 993 -50.06 64.11 -20.12
N GLY A 994 -50.32 62.80 -20.04
CA GLY A 994 -49.66 61.89 -19.09
C GLY A 994 -50.23 61.94 -17.66
N GLN A 995 -51.30 62.70 -17.43
CA GLN A 995 -52.14 62.68 -16.21
C GLN A 995 -53.59 62.26 -16.55
N PHE A 996 -53.76 61.48 -17.59
CA PHE A 996 -54.94 60.66 -17.86
C PHE A 996 -54.52 59.61 -18.88
N ASP A 997 -55.23 58.49 -18.92
CA ASP A 997 -55.03 57.50 -19.95
C ASP A 997 -55.49 58.02 -21.29
N GLN A 998 -54.68 57.74 -22.32
CA GLN A 998 -55.01 58.11 -23.68
C GLN A 998 -54.71 56.95 -24.63
N ILE A 999 -55.56 56.78 -25.64
CA ILE A 999 -55.30 55.89 -26.76
C ILE A 999 -55.04 56.75 -28.01
N VAL A 1000 -53.91 56.55 -28.66
CA VAL A 1000 -53.53 57.28 -29.87
C VAL A 1000 -53.43 56.31 -31.04
N GLY A 1001 -53.94 56.65 -32.22
CA GLY A 1001 -53.78 55.76 -33.37
C GLY A 1001 -53.93 56.40 -34.74
N SER A 1002 -53.50 55.64 -35.76
CA SER A 1002 -53.32 56.13 -37.12
C SER A 1002 -54.24 55.49 -38.18
N GLY A 1003 -55.09 54.53 -37.79
CA GLY A 1003 -56.07 53.86 -38.65
C GLY A 1003 -57.53 54.28 -38.43
N THR A 1004 -58.45 53.35 -38.57
CA THR A 1004 -59.88 53.47 -38.23
C THR A 1004 -60.16 52.79 -36.88
N MET A 1005 -60.80 53.50 -35.96
CA MET A 1005 -61.32 52.96 -34.70
C MET A 1005 -62.80 52.63 -34.89
N THR A 1006 -63.19 51.36 -34.76
CA THR A 1006 -64.60 50.94 -34.77
C THR A 1006 -65.03 50.60 -33.34
N LEU A 1007 -66.07 51.28 -32.86
CA LEU A 1007 -66.60 51.14 -31.50
C LEU A 1007 -67.87 50.28 -31.48
N ASP A 1008 -67.80 49.21 -30.71
CA ASP A 1008 -68.90 48.28 -30.37
C ASP A 1008 -68.55 47.59 -29.05
N GLY A 1009 -69.06 48.10 -27.92
CA GLY A 1009 -68.61 47.71 -26.57
C GLY A 1009 -68.81 48.81 -25.53
N THR A 1010 -68.09 48.75 -24.40
CA THR A 1010 -68.18 49.75 -23.31
C THR A 1010 -66.85 50.48 -23.11
N ILE A 1011 -66.89 51.79 -22.91
CA ILE A 1011 -65.74 52.59 -22.46
C ILE A 1011 -66.01 53.01 -21.02
N THR A 1012 -65.12 52.67 -20.09
CA THR A 1012 -65.21 53.07 -18.68
C THR A 1012 -64.09 54.04 -18.37
N VAL A 1013 -64.47 55.20 -17.84
CA VAL A 1013 -63.54 56.18 -17.28
C VAL A 1013 -63.62 56.10 -15.76
N ALA A 1014 -62.47 56.02 -15.09
CA ALA A 1014 -62.37 55.99 -13.65
C ALA A 1014 -61.40 57.05 -13.14
N PHE A 1015 -61.43 57.29 -11.83
CA PHE A 1015 -60.42 58.09 -11.16
C PHE A 1015 -59.31 57.19 -10.67
N ALA A 1016 -58.08 57.53 -10.99
CA ALA A 1016 -56.90 56.86 -10.45
C ALA A 1016 -56.91 56.87 -8.91
N SER A 1017 -56.34 55.84 -8.27
CA SER A 1017 -56.29 55.77 -6.81
C SER A 1017 -55.61 56.98 -6.18
N GLY A 1018 -56.27 57.56 -5.18
CA GLY A 1018 -55.82 58.78 -4.52
C GLY A 1018 -56.29 60.07 -5.20
N PHE A 1019 -56.81 60.02 -6.42
CA PHE A 1019 -57.49 61.17 -7.03
C PHE A 1019 -58.86 61.39 -6.39
N THR A 1020 -59.05 62.56 -5.77
CA THR A 1020 -60.27 62.89 -5.02
C THR A 1020 -61.26 63.73 -5.83
N GLY A 1021 -61.00 63.98 -7.11
CA GLY A 1021 -61.83 64.85 -7.96
C GLY A 1021 -61.80 66.33 -7.60
N SER A 1022 -61.14 66.72 -6.51
CA SER A 1022 -61.13 68.08 -5.95
C SER A 1022 -60.42 69.13 -6.82
N THR A 1023 -59.64 68.71 -7.81
CA THR A 1023 -58.98 69.58 -8.79
C THR A 1023 -59.77 69.73 -10.09
N LEU A 1024 -60.87 68.98 -10.27
CA LEU A 1024 -61.74 69.13 -11.43
C LEU A 1024 -62.45 70.48 -11.38
N ALA A 1025 -62.38 71.21 -12.49
CA ALA A 1025 -63.05 72.49 -12.65
C ALA A 1025 -63.74 72.58 -14.01
N VAL A 1026 -64.74 73.45 -14.11
CA VAL A 1026 -65.39 73.79 -15.39
C VAL A 1026 -64.34 74.17 -16.43
N GLY A 1027 -64.43 73.60 -17.62
CA GLY A 1027 -63.45 73.77 -18.71
C GLY A 1027 -62.26 72.82 -18.64
N ASN A 1028 -62.19 71.92 -17.64
CA ASN A 1028 -61.33 70.74 -17.73
C ASN A 1028 -61.84 69.85 -18.87
N SER A 1029 -60.92 69.23 -19.61
CA SER A 1029 -61.22 68.53 -20.86
C SER A 1029 -60.14 67.47 -21.01
N PHE A 1030 -60.56 66.25 -21.33
CA PHE A 1030 -59.75 65.05 -21.40
C PHE A 1030 -59.97 64.45 -22.77
N ASP A 1031 -58.90 64.37 -23.55
CA ASP A 1031 -58.88 63.78 -24.87
C ASP A 1031 -58.52 62.31 -24.74
N LEU A 1032 -59.54 61.46 -24.64
CA LEU A 1032 -59.36 60.04 -24.35
C LEU A 1032 -58.85 59.26 -25.57
N PHE A 1033 -59.16 59.72 -26.79
CA PHE A 1033 -58.61 59.13 -28.00
C PHE A 1033 -58.27 60.15 -29.08
N ASP A 1034 -57.02 60.13 -29.54
CA ASP A 1034 -56.56 60.86 -30.72
C ASP A 1034 -56.50 59.90 -31.91
N TRP A 1035 -57.45 60.04 -32.85
CA TRP A 1035 -57.62 59.10 -33.95
C TRP A 1035 -58.03 59.77 -35.26
N ASN A 1036 -57.55 59.20 -36.38
CA ASN A 1036 -57.83 59.72 -37.72
C ASN A 1036 -59.30 59.57 -38.13
N THR A 1037 -59.93 58.43 -37.79
CA THR A 1037 -61.33 58.14 -38.11
C THR A 1037 -61.94 57.24 -37.04
N VAL A 1038 -63.06 57.67 -36.46
CA VAL A 1038 -63.82 56.89 -35.47
C VAL A 1038 -65.19 56.55 -36.04
N VAL A 1039 -65.56 55.27 -35.96
CA VAL A 1039 -66.80 54.72 -36.48
C VAL A 1039 -67.55 54.06 -35.32
N ALA A 1040 -68.69 54.61 -34.95
CA ALA A 1040 -69.59 54.02 -33.95
C ALA A 1040 -70.75 53.31 -34.67
N THR A 1041 -70.68 51.99 -34.82
CA THR A 1041 -71.74 51.21 -35.49
C THR A 1041 -72.92 50.92 -34.57
N SER A 1042 -72.63 50.55 -33.32
CA SER A 1042 -73.59 50.13 -32.29
C SER A 1042 -73.32 50.79 -30.92
N PHE A 1043 -72.23 51.53 -30.79
CA PHE A 1043 -71.87 52.26 -29.57
C PHE A 1043 -72.76 53.50 -29.36
N ASN A 1044 -73.36 53.60 -28.18
CA ASN A 1044 -74.14 54.74 -27.73
C ASN A 1044 -73.46 55.43 -26.52
N PRO A 1045 -72.91 56.65 -26.67
CA PRO A 1045 -72.22 57.36 -25.58
C PRO A 1045 -73.08 57.60 -24.32
N SER A 1046 -74.40 57.51 -24.39
CA SER A 1046 -75.26 57.69 -23.22
C SER A 1046 -75.39 56.44 -22.33
N THR A 1047 -75.12 55.25 -22.86
CA THR A 1047 -75.24 53.97 -22.13
C THR A 1047 -73.90 53.24 -22.03
N ASP A 1048 -73.04 53.43 -23.02
CA ASP A 1048 -71.84 52.61 -23.22
C ASP A 1048 -70.57 53.37 -22.83
N LEU A 1049 -70.64 54.68 -22.61
CA LEU A 1049 -69.59 55.48 -21.96
C LEU A 1049 -69.94 55.64 -20.47
N VAL A 1050 -69.25 54.89 -19.63
CA VAL A 1050 -69.42 54.89 -18.18
C VAL A 1050 -68.43 55.88 -17.57
N LEU A 1051 -68.93 56.97 -16.99
CA LEU A 1051 -68.11 58.04 -16.40
C LEU A 1051 -68.23 58.05 -14.87
N PRO A 1052 -67.20 58.50 -14.13
CA PRO A 1052 -67.26 58.58 -12.68
C PRO A 1052 -68.24 59.69 -12.26
N ASN A 1053 -68.95 59.47 -11.15
CA ASN A 1053 -69.93 60.45 -10.67
C ASN A 1053 -69.22 61.69 -10.10
N ILE A 1054 -69.44 62.84 -10.73
CA ILE A 1054 -68.89 64.15 -10.32
C ILE A 1054 -69.96 65.13 -9.81
N SER A 1055 -71.22 64.69 -9.66
CA SER A 1055 -72.30 65.57 -9.23
C SER A 1055 -72.12 66.09 -7.80
N SER A 1056 -71.38 65.36 -6.96
CA SER A 1056 -70.99 65.78 -5.60
C SER A 1056 -70.13 67.05 -5.58
N PHE A 1057 -69.47 67.38 -6.70
CA PHE A 1057 -68.69 68.60 -6.89
C PHE A 1057 -69.48 69.75 -7.53
N SER A 1058 -70.79 69.58 -7.75
CA SER A 1058 -71.62 70.48 -8.57
C SER A 1058 -71.12 70.61 -10.02
N LEU A 1059 -70.54 69.53 -10.55
CA LEU A 1059 -70.05 69.42 -11.92
C LEU A 1059 -70.82 68.33 -12.67
N ALA A 1060 -70.80 68.40 -14.00
CA ALA A 1060 -71.34 67.38 -14.89
C ALA A 1060 -70.37 67.14 -16.06
N TRP A 1061 -70.45 65.96 -16.66
CA TRP A 1061 -69.69 65.63 -17.86
C TRP A 1061 -70.44 66.12 -19.10
N ASP A 1062 -69.71 66.81 -19.98
CA ASP A 1062 -70.12 67.11 -21.35
C ASP A 1062 -69.42 66.14 -22.30
N ILE A 1063 -70.24 65.36 -23.00
CA ILE A 1063 -69.81 64.32 -23.94
C ILE A 1063 -70.18 64.67 -25.39
N SER A 1064 -70.62 65.92 -25.65
CA SER A 1064 -71.10 66.33 -26.97
C SER A 1064 -70.04 66.22 -28.08
N HIS A 1065 -68.77 66.33 -27.69
CA HIS A 1065 -67.61 66.20 -28.58
C HIS A 1065 -67.00 64.79 -28.60
N PHE A 1066 -67.64 63.80 -27.97
CA PHE A 1066 -67.07 62.45 -27.85
C PHE A 1066 -67.03 61.70 -29.19
N LEU A 1067 -68.01 61.92 -30.08
CA LEU A 1067 -68.08 61.27 -31.40
C LEU A 1067 -67.82 62.24 -32.56
N ASP A 1068 -67.17 63.37 -32.30
CA ASP A 1068 -66.79 64.30 -33.37
C ASP A 1068 -65.83 63.64 -34.37
N ALA A 1069 -65.91 64.06 -35.64
CA ALA A 1069 -65.10 63.48 -36.70
C ALA A 1069 -63.63 63.97 -36.64
N GLY A 1070 -62.68 63.05 -36.86
CA GLY A 1070 -61.24 63.33 -36.87
C GLY A 1070 -60.68 63.56 -35.46
N SER A 1071 -59.53 64.22 -35.36
CA SER A 1071 -58.78 64.50 -34.11
C SER A 1071 -59.46 65.50 -33.15
N ALA A 1072 -60.78 65.72 -33.31
CA ALA A 1072 -61.63 66.44 -32.37
C ALA A 1072 -62.59 65.51 -31.59
N GLY A 1073 -62.69 64.22 -31.97
CA GLY A 1073 -63.46 63.19 -31.26
C GLY A 1073 -62.75 62.68 -30.01
N GLY A 1074 -63.48 61.98 -29.13
CA GLY A 1074 -62.92 61.36 -27.91
C GLY A 1074 -62.77 62.28 -26.71
N VAL A 1075 -63.26 63.51 -26.84
CA VAL A 1075 -63.13 64.52 -25.81
C VAL A 1075 -64.32 64.47 -24.85
N ILE A 1076 -64.05 64.33 -23.56
CA ILE A 1076 -65.00 64.61 -22.49
C ILE A 1076 -64.59 65.88 -21.75
N SER A 1077 -65.56 66.72 -21.40
CA SER A 1077 -65.30 67.98 -20.72
C SER A 1077 -66.10 68.12 -19.44
N VAL A 1078 -65.60 68.92 -18.52
CA VAL A 1078 -66.26 69.21 -17.25
C VAL A 1078 -67.03 70.52 -17.39
N VAL A 1079 -68.34 70.47 -17.16
CA VAL A 1079 -69.24 71.62 -17.17
C VAL A 1079 -69.90 71.81 -15.80
N SER A 1080 -70.54 72.96 -15.57
CA SER A 1080 -71.30 73.18 -14.35
C SER A 1080 -72.52 72.27 -14.31
N TYR A 1081 -72.78 71.61 -13.19
CA TYR A 1081 -74.01 70.84 -13.00
C TYR A 1081 -75.21 71.80 -13.04
N VAL A 1082 -76.04 71.69 -14.07
CA VAL A 1082 -77.33 72.37 -14.14
C VAL A 1082 -78.38 71.35 -13.72
N PRO A 1083 -78.95 71.44 -12.51
CA PRO A 1083 -80.07 70.59 -12.15
C PRO A 1083 -81.21 70.90 -13.12
N GLU A 1084 -81.69 69.90 -13.86
CA GLU A 1084 -82.92 70.08 -14.61
C GLU A 1084 -84.01 70.56 -13.64
N PRO A 1085 -84.73 71.67 -13.93
CA PRO A 1085 -85.89 72.01 -13.13
C PRO A 1085 -86.84 70.82 -13.20
N SER A 1086 -87.19 70.25 -12.05
CA SER A 1086 -88.03 69.04 -12.00
C SER A 1086 -89.24 69.21 -12.91
N ARG A 1087 -89.71 68.12 -13.54
CA ARG A 1087 -90.91 68.16 -14.40
C ARG A 1087 -92.11 68.82 -13.67
N ALA A 1088 -92.14 68.74 -12.34
CA ALA A 1088 -93.08 69.46 -11.48
C ALA A 1088 -92.91 71.00 -11.49
N LEU A 1089 -91.68 71.53 -11.50
CA LEU A 1089 -91.40 72.96 -11.58
C LEU A 1089 -91.73 73.54 -12.96
N LEU A 1090 -91.44 72.82 -14.06
CA LEU A 1090 -91.84 73.20 -15.41
C LEU A 1090 -93.37 73.16 -15.60
N LEU A 1091 -94.05 72.18 -15.02
CA LEU A 1091 -95.51 72.12 -14.98
C LEU A 1091 -96.10 73.25 -14.12
N ALA A 1092 -95.49 73.59 -12.99
CA ALA A 1092 -95.92 74.69 -12.12
C ALA A 1092 -95.73 76.07 -12.77
N LEU A 1093 -94.63 76.29 -13.51
CA LEU A 1093 -94.41 77.51 -14.31
C LEU A 1093 -95.38 77.60 -15.49
N ALA A 1094 -95.65 76.49 -16.18
CA ALA A 1094 -96.65 76.43 -17.25
C ALA A 1094 -98.07 76.71 -16.72
N LEU A 1095 -98.46 76.15 -15.56
CA LEU A 1095 -99.74 76.46 -14.90
C LEU A 1095 -99.80 77.90 -14.38
N GLY A 1096 -98.68 78.46 -13.88
CA GLY A 1096 -98.58 79.84 -13.45
C GLY A 1096 -98.82 80.84 -14.59
N VAL A 1097 -98.29 80.56 -15.78
CA VAL A 1097 -98.52 81.38 -17.00
C VAL A 1097 -99.96 81.25 -17.51
N VAL A 1098 -100.60 80.08 -17.36
CA VAL A 1098 -102.02 79.88 -17.74
C VAL A 1098 -102.97 80.55 -16.75
N LEU A 1099 -102.66 80.59 -15.45
CA LEU A 1099 -103.48 81.27 -14.43
C LEU A 1099 -103.28 82.81 -14.45
N GLY A 1100 -102.11 83.30 -14.83
CA GLY A 1100 -101.85 84.75 -15.00
C GLY A 1100 -102.61 85.40 -16.16
N ARG A 1101 -102.99 84.64 -17.19
CA ARG A 1101 -103.69 85.16 -18.38
C ARG A 1101 -105.19 85.41 -18.19
N ARG A 1102 -105.78 85.01 -17.06
CA ARG A 1102 -107.25 85.08 -16.83
C ARG A 1102 -107.72 86.27 -15.98
N ARG A 1103 -106.84 87.19 -15.55
CA ARG A 1103 -107.19 88.31 -14.64
C ARG A 1103 -107.03 89.72 -15.22
N ARG A 1104 -107.21 89.89 -16.54
CA ARG A 1104 -107.45 91.20 -17.18
C ARG A 1104 -108.63 91.15 -18.16
N ARG A 1105 -109.84 91.20 -17.61
CA ARG A 1105 -111.04 91.85 -18.19
C ARG A 1105 -111.98 92.21 -17.03
N GLY A 1106 -112.20 93.51 -16.86
CA GLY A 1106 -112.87 94.18 -15.75
C GLY A 1106 -112.31 95.59 -15.68
#